data_AF-A0A831T5C7-F1
#
_entry.id   AF-A0A831T5C7-F1
#
_cell.length_a   1.000
_cell.length_b   1.000
_cell.length_c   1.000
_cell.angle_alpha   90.00
_cell.angle_beta   90.00
_cell.angle_gamma   90.00
#
_symmetry.space_group_name_H-M   'P 1'
#
loop_
_entity.id
_entity.type
_entity.pdbx_description
1 polymer ?
#
loop_
_entity_poly.entity_id
_entity_poly.type
_entity_poly.pdbx_seq_one_letter_code
_entity_poly.pdbx_strand_id
1 'polypeptide(L)'
;MPATFDAFIRSWPFDPWLLGTLGCTAFLYLRGWVILRSRDPRRWTLLRLLAFQGGLLAIYLALGSPIEPFSTLLLQVHMVQHFLLMMLAPPLLWLGAPLFPLLRALPVSIRSVWIGPIYRSTGLRRALAGLTHPMAAGAIFVTMTWLWHLPSLYELALRSPCWHYVQHACFLAGGLLFWHPVVRPYPARPTWSLWLLVPLLLVADVSNTVLSALLSFSSTVVYPYYTHMPPLAGSPLEDQAAAGMIMWVPGSLIFLGPLLGLGVWLLFGQDAQRVEPLQPPTPRLALPMVSPRRRRPVFDLLDLPWLGSLLRWRHARWLLQTPLLLLAALMIWDGLAGPQVGPMNLAGVLPWIHWRGLLILGFLVAGNVFCLGCPFLIPRSLARLLWNPTRRWPRWLRNKWLAVVLLGLFLWAYEAFALWDSPWLTAWIALAYFAGALVVDGLFQGAAFCKYVCPIGQFNFVQSLVSPWEIKVIDHDVCSRCRTKDCIKGRDAIPGCELNLYQPRKSGNLDCTFCLDCIHACPHDNVGILPVSPAVELWRDSQRSGIGRWSWRVDLAVLAVLLVFGAFANAAGMVEPVVEAMSRWTSNQLLAVTVFYIMALVAAPLALVAGCTVLGKTWAGLAETSSGVLARFAMALVPLGVGMWLTHYSFHFLTSYETIIPVAERFLADHGLISDTTPTWISSCCKPVTANLLHLELIFLEVGLLLSLYATYRIATSITPRWVRAGLPWAALEVSLFVLGVWIVYQPMQMRGVMQ
;
A
#
# COMPACT_ATOMS: atom_id res chain seq x y z
N MET A 1 5.89 37.32 -22.51
CA MET A 1 6.46 36.63 -21.33
C MET A 1 6.73 37.68 -20.26
N PRO A 2 6.57 37.37 -18.95
CA PRO A 2 6.96 38.30 -17.90
C PRO A 2 8.42 38.73 -18.06
N ALA A 3 8.76 40.00 -17.83
CA ALA A 3 10.13 40.52 -17.99
C ALA A 3 11.14 39.77 -17.11
N THR A 4 10.71 39.27 -15.95
CA THR A 4 11.49 38.43 -15.04
C THR A 4 11.84 37.06 -15.63
N PHE A 5 10.94 36.47 -16.43
CA PHE A 5 11.18 35.19 -17.10
C PHE A 5 12.14 35.33 -18.29
N ASP A 6 12.04 36.42 -19.05
CA ASP A 6 13.01 36.74 -20.11
C ASP A 6 14.41 37.01 -19.51
N ALA A 7 14.48 37.73 -18.39
CA ALA A 7 15.73 37.94 -17.65
C ALA A 7 16.33 36.61 -17.16
N PHE A 8 15.50 35.74 -16.56
CA PHE A 8 15.93 34.41 -16.12
C PHE A 8 16.55 33.59 -17.25
N ILE A 9 15.90 33.52 -18.43
CA ILE A 9 16.42 32.77 -19.58
C ILE A 9 17.71 33.38 -20.14
N ARG A 10 17.93 34.69 -19.99
CA ARG A 10 19.14 35.36 -20.52
C ARG A 10 20.34 35.32 -19.57
N SER A 11 20.11 35.12 -18.27
CA SER A 11 21.16 35.14 -17.22
C SER A 11 21.93 33.81 -17.09
N TRP A 12 22.26 33.13 -18.18
CA TRP A 12 23.08 31.92 -18.12
C TRP A 12 24.54 32.25 -17.81
N PRO A 13 25.09 31.80 -16.67
CA PRO A 13 26.50 31.97 -16.39
C PRO A 13 27.31 31.06 -17.32
N PHE A 14 28.42 31.57 -17.83
CA PHE A 14 29.39 30.78 -18.60
C PHE A 14 30.66 30.61 -17.79
N ASP A 15 30.74 29.49 -17.06
CA ASP A 15 31.93 29.08 -16.32
C ASP A 15 32.64 27.93 -17.05
N PRO A 16 33.72 28.21 -17.81
CA PRO A 16 34.41 27.19 -18.61
C PRO A 16 34.95 26.03 -17.77
N TRP A 17 35.33 26.30 -16.52
CA TRP A 17 35.87 25.31 -15.59
C TRP A 17 34.82 24.31 -15.11
N LEU A 18 33.60 24.78 -14.84
CA LEU A 18 32.48 23.92 -14.45
C LEU A 18 32.08 23.01 -15.62
N LEU A 19 31.90 23.59 -16.81
CA LEU A 19 31.56 22.84 -18.02
C LEU A 19 32.66 21.84 -18.39
N GLY A 20 33.93 22.24 -18.30
CA GLY A 20 35.07 21.38 -18.58
C GLY A 20 35.17 20.20 -17.62
N THR A 21 34.99 20.43 -16.32
CA THR A 21 35.09 19.36 -15.30
C THR A 21 33.91 18.38 -15.36
N LEU A 22 32.67 18.88 -15.49
CA LEU A 22 31.48 18.03 -15.65
C LEU A 22 31.51 17.27 -16.98
N GLY A 23 31.86 17.95 -18.08
CA GLY A 23 31.99 17.33 -19.41
C GLY A 23 33.07 16.25 -19.46
N CYS A 24 34.23 16.51 -18.86
CA CYS A 24 35.30 15.51 -18.74
C CYS A 24 34.84 14.29 -17.91
N THR A 25 34.18 14.53 -16.77
CA THR A 25 33.66 13.45 -15.91
C THR A 25 32.59 12.63 -16.63
N ALA A 26 31.67 13.28 -17.34
CA ALA A 26 30.63 12.63 -18.15
C ALA A 26 31.24 11.76 -19.25
N PHE A 27 32.25 12.27 -19.95
CA PHE A 27 32.95 11.56 -21.02
C PHE A 27 33.71 10.34 -20.48
N LEU A 28 34.47 10.50 -19.40
CA LEU A 28 35.19 9.41 -18.76
C LEU A 28 34.22 8.32 -18.28
N TYR A 29 33.13 8.68 -17.60
CA TYR A 29 32.13 7.70 -17.18
C TYR A 29 31.52 6.95 -18.37
N LEU A 30 31.11 7.67 -19.43
CA LEU A 30 30.51 7.07 -20.62
C LEU A 30 31.47 6.07 -21.27
N ARG A 31 32.74 6.44 -21.45
CA ARG A 31 33.77 5.55 -22.00
C ARG A 31 33.94 4.29 -21.15
N GLY A 32 34.05 4.44 -19.83
CA GLY A 32 34.17 3.32 -18.91
C GLY A 32 32.94 2.41 -18.90
N TRP A 33 31.75 3.00 -19.00
CA TRP A 33 30.48 2.29 -19.05
C TRP A 33 30.33 1.49 -20.36
N VAL A 34 30.72 2.04 -21.52
CA VAL A 34 30.70 1.30 -22.81
C VAL A 34 31.57 0.05 -22.72
N ILE A 35 32.77 0.17 -22.14
CA ILE A 35 33.72 -0.94 -21.95
C ILE A 35 33.16 -2.02 -21.00
N LEU A 36 32.41 -1.62 -19.96
CA LEU A 36 31.86 -2.54 -18.97
C LEU A 36 30.56 -3.19 -19.46
N ARG A 37 29.73 -2.46 -20.20
CA ARG A 37 28.48 -2.96 -20.79
C ARG A 37 28.73 -4.04 -21.83
N SER A 38 29.79 -3.94 -22.63
CA SER A 38 30.15 -4.99 -23.59
C SER A 38 30.53 -6.31 -22.91
N ARG A 39 30.92 -6.29 -21.63
CA ARG A 39 31.31 -7.49 -20.86
C ARG A 39 30.17 -8.06 -20.01
N ASP A 40 29.38 -7.19 -19.38
CA ASP A 40 28.22 -7.60 -18.55
C ASP A 40 27.02 -6.67 -18.81
N PRO A 41 26.23 -6.94 -19.88
CA PRO A 41 25.08 -6.12 -20.24
C PRO A 41 23.96 -6.14 -19.19
N ARG A 42 23.86 -7.24 -18.41
CA ARG A 42 22.81 -7.40 -17.39
C ARG A 42 23.05 -6.51 -16.18
N ARG A 43 24.32 -6.29 -15.80
CA ARG A 43 24.68 -5.45 -14.65
C ARG A 43 24.79 -3.98 -15.01
N TRP A 44 25.35 -3.67 -16.18
CA TRP A 44 25.56 -2.29 -16.66
C TRP A 44 24.44 -1.83 -17.58
N THR A 45 23.28 -1.60 -16.98
CA THR A 45 22.05 -1.17 -17.67
C THR A 45 22.11 0.29 -18.12
N LEU A 46 21.27 0.66 -19.08
CA LEU A 46 21.04 2.06 -19.50
C LEU A 46 20.60 2.95 -18.34
N LEU A 47 19.79 2.43 -17.40
CA LEU A 47 19.36 3.20 -16.23
C LEU A 47 20.53 3.72 -15.38
N ARG A 48 21.64 2.99 -15.29
CA ARG A 48 22.83 3.44 -14.52
C ARG A 48 23.51 4.60 -15.22
N LEU A 49 23.58 4.56 -16.54
CA LEU A 49 24.11 5.65 -17.35
C LEU A 49 23.23 6.90 -17.20
N LEU A 50 21.92 6.75 -17.38
CA LEU A 50 20.98 7.85 -17.25
C LEU A 50 20.97 8.44 -15.83
N ALA A 51 21.06 7.62 -14.79
CA ALA A 51 21.16 8.08 -13.40
C ALA A 51 22.45 8.90 -13.19
N PHE A 52 23.60 8.42 -13.64
CA PHE A 52 24.86 9.15 -13.47
C PHE A 52 24.85 10.49 -14.23
N GLN A 53 24.42 10.48 -15.50
CA GLN A 53 24.34 11.70 -16.30
C GLN A 53 23.29 12.67 -15.76
N GLY A 54 22.17 12.16 -15.24
CA GLY A 54 21.17 12.95 -14.53
C GLY A 54 21.73 13.62 -13.28
N GLY A 55 22.59 12.94 -12.52
CA GLY A 55 23.29 13.52 -11.37
C GLY A 55 24.25 14.64 -11.76
N LEU A 56 25.02 14.48 -12.85
CA LEU A 56 25.88 15.57 -13.37
C LEU A 56 25.07 16.74 -13.91
N LEU A 57 23.94 16.47 -14.57
CA LEU A 57 23.01 17.48 -15.05
C LEU A 57 22.40 18.28 -13.88
N ALA A 58 22.05 17.62 -12.77
CA ALA A 58 21.55 18.31 -11.59
C ALA A 58 22.59 19.27 -10.99
N ILE A 59 23.88 18.89 -10.96
CA ILE A 59 24.98 19.79 -10.55
C ILE A 59 25.11 20.96 -11.53
N TYR A 60 25.04 20.69 -12.83
CA TYR A 60 25.07 21.75 -13.84
C TYR A 60 23.90 22.71 -13.71
N LEU A 61 22.69 22.22 -13.46
CA LEU A 61 21.53 23.08 -13.25
C LEU A 61 21.66 23.90 -11.96
N ALA A 62 22.23 23.35 -10.90
CA ALA A 62 22.45 24.10 -9.67
C ALA A 62 23.46 25.24 -9.83
N LEU A 63 24.58 25.01 -10.53
CA LEU A 63 25.73 25.95 -10.55
C LEU A 63 25.91 26.71 -11.86
N GLY A 64 25.53 26.10 -12.98
CA GLY A 64 25.76 26.61 -14.34
C GLY A 64 24.51 27.09 -15.05
N SER A 65 23.39 27.21 -14.33
CA SER A 65 22.13 27.76 -14.86
C SER A 65 21.78 29.09 -14.18
N PRO A 66 20.73 29.80 -14.65
CA PRO A 66 20.26 31.04 -14.04
C PRO A 66 19.85 30.90 -12.56
N ILE A 67 19.77 29.68 -12.02
CA ILE A 67 19.59 29.43 -10.58
C ILE A 67 20.72 30.08 -9.75
N GLU A 68 21.98 29.99 -10.18
CA GLU A 68 23.12 30.58 -9.45
C GLU A 68 22.95 32.10 -9.25
N PRO A 69 22.78 32.93 -10.29
CA PRO A 69 22.59 34.37 -10.08
C PRO A 69 21.27 34.70 -9.34
N PHE A 70 20.17 33.98 -9.62
CA PHE A 70 18.89 34.25 -8.94
C PHE A 70 18.85 33.78 -7.48
N SER A 71 19.72 32.86 -7.07
CA SER A 71 19.83 32.41 -5.67
C SER A 71 20.21 33.55 -4.71
N THR A 72 20.96 34.54 -5.22
CA THR A 72 21.33 35.74 -4.46
C THR A 72 20.17 36.74 -4.35
N LEU A 73 19.12 36.60 -5.18
CA LEU A 73 17.97 37.50 -5.21
C LEU A 73 16.76 36.93 -4.47
N LEU A 74 16.55 35.60 -4.55
CA LEU A 74 15.39 34.91 -4.00
C LEU A 74 15.82 33.70 -3.16
N LEU A 75 15.33 33.65 -1.93
CA LEU A 75 15.58 32.58 -0.98
C LEU A 75 15.01 31.24 -1.47
N GLN A 76 13.83 31.25 -2.10
CA GLN A 76 13.26 30.02 -2.66
C GLN A 76 14.14 29.41 -3.78
N VAL A 77 14.79 30.24 -4.60
CA VAL A 77 15.70 29.79 -5.67
C VAL A 77 17.00 29.25 -5.07
N HIS A 78 17.50 29.90 -4.01
CA HIS A 78 18.64 29.39 -3.25
C HIS A 78 18.34 28.04 -2.60
N MET A 79 17.13 27.81 -2.08
CA MET A 79 16.73 26.50 -1.57
C MET A 79 16.64 25.44 -2.67
N VAL A 80 16.17 25.80 -3.87
CA VAL A 80 16.21 24.88 -5.03
C VAL A 80 17.66 24.50 -5.37
N GLN A 81 18.59 25.46 -5.35
CA GLN A 81 20.00 25.21 -5.61
C GLN A 81 20.61 24.19 -4.63
N HIS A 82 20.42 24.42 -3.33
CA HIS A 82 20.90 23.50 -2.29
C HIS A 82 20.24 22.13 -2.38
N PHE A 83 18.92 22.09 -2.63
CA PHE A 83 18.17 20.86 -2.81
C PHE A 83 18.74 20.00 -3.96
N LEU A 84 19.06 20.62 -5.10
CA LEU A 84 19.67 19.93 -6.23
C LEU A 84 21.03 19.30 -5.86
N LEU A 85 21.87 20.03 -5.12
CA LEU A 85 23.21 19.59 -4.73
C LEU A 85 23.23 18.52 -3.64
N MET A 86 22.28 18.57 -2.69
CA MET A 86 22.29 17.68 -1.51
C MET A 86 21.31 16.51 -1.60
N MET A 87 20.14 16.69 -2.23
CA MET A 87 19.07 15.70 -2.28
C MET A 87 18.95 14.99 -3.62
N LEU A 88 19.21 15.68 -4.74
CA LEU A 88 18.99 15.10 -6.08
C LEU A 88 20.26 14.53 -6.72
N ALA A 89 21.34 15.33 -6.81
CA ALA A 89 22.57 14.91 -7.47
C ALA A 89 23.24 13.69 -6.80
N PRO A 90 23.45 13.66 -5.46
CA PRO A 90 24.19 12.58 -4.82
C PRO A 90 23.58 11.17 -4.98
N PRO A 91 22.27 10.93 -4.76
CA PRO A 91 21.71 9.60 -4.95
C PRO A 91 21.75 9.16 -6.43
N LEU A 92 21.51 10.07 -7.37
CA LEU A 92 21.62 9.79 -8.81
C LEU A 92 23.05 9.38 -9.21
N LEU A 93 24.06 10.10 -8.72
CA LEU A 93 25.45 9.75 -8.92
C LEU A 93 25.77 8.35 -8.37
N TRP A 94 25.30 8.01 -7.16
CA TRP A 94 25.55 6.70 -6.56
C TRP A 94 24.82 5.55 -7.27
N LEU A 95 23.60 5.77 -7.76
CA LEU A 95 22.86 4.78 -8.55
C LEU A 95 23.60 4.41 -9.85
N GLY A 96 24.37 5.36 -10.39
CA GLY A 96 25.30 5.14 -11.49
C GLY A 96 26.47 4.20 -11.21
N ALA A 97 26.76 3.87 -9.93
CA ALA A 97 27.94 3.11 -9.49
C ALA A 97 29.25 3.65 -10.11
N PRO A 98 29.62 4.90 -9.82
CA PRO A 98 30.59 5.69 -10.59
C PRO A 98 32.02 5.18 -10.51
N LEU A 99 32.35 4.47 -9.44
CA LEU A 99 33.70 4.01 -9.15
C LEU A 99 34.31 3.17 -10.28
N PHE A 100 33.61 2.16 -10.78
CA PHE A 100 34.16 1.26 -11.80
C PHE A 100 34.28 1.90 -13.19
N PRO A 101 33.24 2.57 -13.74
CA PRO A 101 33.36 3.24 -15.03
C PRO A 101 34.47 4.29 -15.04
N LEU A 102 34.53 5.17 -14.03
CA LEU A 102 35.55 6.21 -13.96
C LEU A 102 36.96 5.63 -13.88
N LEU A 103 37.19 4.62 -13.03
CA LEU A 103 38.50 3.96 -12.92
C LEU A 103 38.89 3.19 -14.19
N ARG A 104 37.90 2.65 -14.92
CA ARG A 104 38.17 1.87 -16.14
C ARG A 104 38.43 2.74 -17.36
N ALA A 105 37.95 3.97 -17.35
CA ALA A 105 38.20 4.96 -18.39
C ALA A 105 39.64 5.48 -18.39
N LEU A 106 40.33 5.39 -17.26
CA LEU A 106 41.72 5.83 -17.12
C LEU A 106 42.73 4.85 -17.74
N PRO A 107 43.86 5.34 -18.30
CA PRO A 107 44.98 4.52 -18.75
C PRO A 107 45.50 3.60 -17.63
N VAL A 108 46.02 2.43 -18.02
CA VAL A 108 46.52 1.43 -17.07
C VAL A 108 47.60 2.01 -16.15
N SER A 109 48.50 2.82 -16.68
CA SER A 109 49.60 3.46 -15.95
C SER A 109 49.11 4.37 -14.81
N ILE A 110 48.09 5.19 -15.06
CA ILE A 110 47.51 6.08 -14.03
C ILE A 110 46.79 5.26 -12.96
N ARG A 111 46.03 4.25 -13.39
CA ARG A 111 45.26 3.38 -12.48
C ARG A 111 46.16 2.55 -11.56
N SER A 112 47.27 2.00 -12.04
CA SER A 112 48.13 1.12 -11.24
C SER A 112 49.16 1.88 -10.41
N VAL A 113 49.73 2.97 -10.92
CA VAL A 113 50.81 3.70 -10.26
C VAL A 113 50.29 4.72 -9.26
N TRP A 114 49.26 5.50 -9.61
CA TRP A 114 48.78 6.60 -8.77
C TRP A 114 47.59 6.22 -7.91
N ILE A 115 46.59 5.55 -8.50
CA ILE A 115 45.33 5.27 -7.80
C ILE A 115 45.41 3.97 -6.98
N GLY A 116 46.11 2.96 -7.48
CA GLY A 116 46.29 1.66 -6.82
C GLY A 116 46.80 1.75 -5.37
N PRO A 117 47.85 2.53 -5.07
CA PRO A 117 48.37 2.70 -3.71
C PRO A 117 47.37 3.34 -2.74
N ILE A 118 46.60 4.34 -3.21
CA ILE A 118 45.61 5.06 -2.42
C ILE A 118 44.50 4.11 -1.94
N TYR A 119 43.94 3.28 -2.84
CA TYR A 119 42.93 2.28 -2.49
C TYR A 119 43.45 1.11 -1.65
N ARG A 120 44.76 0.85 -1.67
CA ARG A 120 45.41 -0.18 -0.86
C ARG A 120 45.75 0.30 0.55
N SER A 121 45.77 1.61 0.80
CA SER A 121 46.03 2.16 2.12
C SER A 121 44.92 1.76 3.12
N THR A 122 45.33 1.13 4.22
CA THR A 122 44.41 0.62 5.25
C THR A 122 43.79 1.75 6.07
N GLY A 123 44.54 2.83 6.30
CA GLY A 123 44.08 4.03 7.02
C GLY A 123 42.94 4.75 6.29
N LEU A 124 43.12 5.06 5.00
CA LEU A 124 42.08 5.73 4.21
C LEU A 124 40.82 4.87 4.09
N ARG A 125 40.97 3.55 3.90
CA ARG A 125 39.83 2.64 3.84
C ARG A 125 39.05 2.59 5.16
N ARG A 126 39.73 2.62 6.31
CA ARG A 126 39.08 2.71 7.62
C ARG A 126 38.37 4.06 7.80
N ALA A 127 39.02 5.16 7.43
CA ALA A 127 38.43 6.50 7.51
C ALA A 127 37.17 6.60 6.64
N LEU A 128 37.22 6.19 5.37
CA LEU A 128 36.07 6.17 4.47
C LEU A 128 34.97 5.22 4.96
N ALA A 129 35.32 4.06 5.51
CA ALA A 129 34.34 3.15 6.10
C ALA A 129 33.65 3.74 7.34
N GLY A 130 34.39 4.53 8.14
CA GLY A 130 33.84 5.29 9.27
C GLY A 130 32.91 6.42 8.81
N LEU A 131 33.35 7.25 7.86
CA LEU A 131 32.56 8.37 7.33
C LEU A 131 31.30 7.91 6.58
N THR A 132 31.35 6.76 5.92
CA THR A 132 30.19 6.17 5.23
C THR A 132 29.34 5.26 6.12
N HIS A 133 29.66 5.17 7.43
CA HIS A 133 28.82 4.49 8.39
C HIS A 133 27.51 5.27 8.58
N PRO A 134 26.33 4.62 8.60
CA PRO A 134 25.02 5.30 8.65
C PRO A 134 24.93 6.41 9.71
N MET A 135 25.39 6.14 10.93
CA MET A 135 25.34 7.13 12.02
C MET A 135 26.27 8.33 11.80
N ALA A 136 27.48 8.09 11.29
CA ALA A 136 28.44 9.17 11.04
C ALA A 136 27.98 10.03 9.85
N ALA A 137 27.55 9.38 8.76
CA ALA A 137 27.02 10.05 7.58
C ALA A 137 25.76 10.87 7.92
N GLY A 138 24.84 10.31 8.71
CA GLY A 138 23.64 11.00 9.19
C GLY A 138 23.97 12.20 10.08
N ALA A 139 24.86 12.02 11.05
CA ALA A 139 25.27 13.11 11.95
C ALA A 139 25.95 14.25 11.16
N ILE A 140 26.90 13.94 10.28
CA ILE A 140 27.59 14.93 9.43
C ILE A 140 26.57 15.69 8.59
N PHE A 141 25.63 14.98 7.96
CA PHE A 141 24.60 15.59 7.11
C PHE A 141 23.73 16.56 7.90
N VAL A 142 23.12 16.11 9.00
CA VAL A 142 22.27 16.95 9.85
C VAL A 142 23.04 18.14 10.39
N THR A 143 24.25 17.93 10.92
CA THR A 143 25.08 19.02 11.45
C THR A 143 25.43 20.05 10.37
N MET A 144 25.82 19.61 9.17
CA MET A 144 26.11 20.53 8.07
C MET A 144 24.87 21.32 7.63
N THR A 145 23.71 20.66 7.56
CA THR A 145 22.44 21.34 7.24
C THR A 145 22.14 22.44 8.23
N TRP A 146 22.13 22.15 9.53
CA TRP A 146 21.84 23.16 10.56
C TRP A 146 22.89 24.27 10.61
N LEU A 147 24.18 23.91 10.49
CA LEU A 147 25.28 24.87 10.54
C LEU A 147 25.14 25.94 9.45
N TRP A 148 24.88 25.53 8.21
CA TRP A 148 24.73 26.48 7.09
C TRP A 148 23.42 27.24 7.07
N HIS A 149 22.43 26.86 7.89
CA HIS A 149 21.18 27.61 8.06
C HIS A 149 21.22 28.59 9.24
N LEU A 150 22.31 28.62 10.02
CA LEU A 150 22.53 29.68 11.00
C LEU A 150 22.60 31.03 10.28
N PRO A 151 21.85 32.07 10.71
CA PRO A 151 21.79 33.36 10.02
C PRO A 151 23.16 33.97 9.73
N SER A 152 24.11 33.86 10.67
CA SER A 152 25.46 34.40 10.52
C SER A 152 26.28 33.73 9.42
N LEU A 153 26.21 32.39 9.31
CA LEU A 153 26.94 31.63 8.29
C LEU A 153 26.25 31.70 6.93
N TYR A 154 24.92 31.75 6.95
CA TYR A 154 24.12 31.93 5.74
C TYR A 154 24.42 33.28 5.08
N GLU A 155 24.42 34.38 5.85
CA GLU A 155 24.80 35.69 5.31
C GLU A 155 26.26 35.76 4.89
N LEU A 156 27.17 35.07 5.59
CA LEU A 156 28.58 35.01 5.20
C LEU A 156 28.74 34.39 3.81
N ALA A 157 27.98 33.32 3.51
CA ALA A 157 27.99 32.70 2.20
C ALA A 157 27.46 33.65 1.11
N LEU A 158 26.38 34.38 1.37
CA LEU A 158 25.83 35.34 0.40
C LEU A 158 26.73 36.57 0.16
N ARG A 159 27.50 36.99 1.16
CA ARG A 159 28.41 38.14 1.05
C ARG A 159 29.77 37.80 0.44
N SER A 160 30.19 36.53 0.48
CA SER A 160 31.51 36.09 0.03
C SER A 160 31.42 34.90 -0.92
N PRO A 161 31.80 35.06 -2.21
CA PRO A 161 31.78 33.96 -3.18
C PRO A 161 32.60 32.74 -2.74
N CYS A 162 33.71 32.96 -2.02
CA CYS A 162 34.54 31.88 -1.52
C CYS A 162 33.77 31.01 -0.51
N TRP A 163 33.09 31.63 0.45
CA TRP A 163 32.28 30.91 1.44
C TRP A 163 31.05 30.26 0.83
N HIS A 164 30.47 30.85 -0.23
CA HIS A 164 29.42 30.23 -1.02
C HIS A 164 29.89 28.91 -1.67
N TYR A 165 31.09 28.89 -2.27
CA TYR A 165 31.66 27.65 -2.82
C TYR A 165 31.96 26.61 -1.74
N VAL A 166 32.41 27.03 -0.55
CA VAL A 166 32.62 26.13 0.59
C VAL A 166 31.29 25.52 1.03
N GLN A 167 30.22 26.31 1.10
CA GLN A 167 28.86 25.84 1.41
C GLN A 167 28.39 24.80 0.38
N HIS A 168 28.51 25.10 -0.92
CA HIS A 168 28.17 24.15 -1.99
C HIS A 168 28.96 22.84 -1.89
N ALA A 169 30.27 22.93 -1.60
CA ALA A 169 31.12 21.77 -1.40
C ALA A 169 30.68 20.94 -0.17
N CYS A 170 30.32 21.60 0.93
CA CYS A 170 29.77 20.94 2.12
C CYS A 170 28.47 20.21 1.81
N PHE A 171 27.53 20.83 1.09
CA PHE A 171 26.26 20.21 0.74
C PHE A 171 26.41 19.02 -0.20
N LEU A 172 27.25 19.15 -1.23
CA LEU A 172 27.53 18.05 -2.15
C LEU A 172 28.25 16.90 -1.43
N ALA A 173 29.27 17.19 -0.63
CA ALA A 173 30.02 16.17 0.12
C ALA A 173 29.17 15.49 1.19
N GLY A 174 28.41 16.27 1.96
CA GLY A 174 27.47 15.78 2.97
C GLY A 174 26.40 14.89 2.35
N GLY A 175 25.81 15.32 1.23
CA GLY A 175 24.86 14.53 0.45
C GLY A 175 25.48 13.22 -0.06
N LEU A 176 26.69 13.26 -0.63
CA LEU A 176 27.38 12.05 -1.10
C LEU A 176 27.65 11.07 0.06
N LEU A 177 28.03 11.55 1.24
CA LEU A 177 28.22 10.71 2.41
C LEU A 177 26.90 10.10 2.91
N PHE A 178 25.84 10.91 3.02
CA PHE A 178 24.51 10.50 3.48
C PHE A 178 23.88 9.43 2.58
N TRP A 179 23.93 9.64 1.26
CA TRP A 179 23.29 8.76 0.29
C TRP A 179 24.06 7.47 0.02
N HIS A 180 25.36 7.40 0.36
CA HIS A 180 26.17 6.19 0.18
C HIS A 180 25.61 4.95 0.93
N PRO A 181 25.34 4.99 2.26
CA PRO A 181 24.74 3.85 2.98
C PRO A 181 23.32 3.53 2.52
N VAL A 182 22.57 4.50 2.01
CA VAL A 182 21.18 4.29 1.52
C VAL A 182 21.20 3.54 0.17
N VAL A 183 21.95 4.05 -0.81
CA VAL A 183 22.01 3.50 -2.17
C VAL A 183 22.82 2.20 -2.23
N ARG A 184 23.88 2.07 -1.41
CA ARG A 184 24.80 0.91 -1.39
C ARG A 184 25.39 0.64 -2.79
N PRO A 185 26.17 1.58 -3.35
CA PRO A 185 26.71 1.45 -4.69
C PRO A 185 27.61 0.21 -4.82
N TYR A 186 27.47 -0.52 -5.92
CA TYR A 186 28.29 -1.71 -6.18
C TYR A 186 29.80 -1.35 -6.21
N PRO A 187 30.69 -2.04 -5.46
CA PRO A 187 30.52 -3.36 -4.85
C PRO A 187 30.36 -3.30 -3.32
N ALA A 188 29.91 -2.19 -2.75
CA ALA A 188 29.81 -1.98 -1.31
C ALA A 188 29.02 -3.12 -0.64
N ARG A 189 29.63 -3.76 0.35
CA ARG A 189 29.02 -4.81 1.18
C ARG A 189 29.06 -4.34 2.63
N PRO A 190 28.05 -3.59 3.09
CA PRO A 190 28.03 -3.11 4.46
C PRO A 190 27.98 -4.27 5.45
N THR A 191 28.73 -4.15 6.53
CA THR A 191 28.78 -5.13 7.64
C THR A 191 27.76 -4.84 8.74
N TRP A 192 27.09 -3.69 8.67
CA TRP A 192 26.10 -3.21 9.64
C TRP A 192 24.66 -3.63 9.26
N SER A 193 23.76 -3.62 10.26
CA SER A 193 22.36 -4.04 10.10
C SER A 193 21.57 -3.04 9.25
N LEU A 194 20.79 -3.54 8.29
CA LEU A 194 19.98 -2.68 7.42
C LEU A 194 18.90 -1.89 8.19
N TRP A 195 18.50 -2.38 9.37
CA TRP A 195 17.56 -1.68 10.25
C TRP A 195 18.06 -0.29 10.68
N LEU A 196 19.37 -0.03 10.64
CA LEU A 196 19.95 1.28 10.95
C LEU A 196 19.58 2.37 9.93
N LEU A 197 19.12 2.01 8.73
CA LEU A 197 18.66 2.98 7.75
C LEU A 197 17.29 3.59 8.10
N VAL A 198 16.46 2.89 8.87
CA VAL A 198 15.16 3.40 9.32
C VAL A 198 15.33 4.64 10.20
N PRO A 199 16.05 4.59 11.34
CA PRO A 199 16.28 5.77 12.16
C PRO A 199 17.12 6.82 11.43
N LEU A 200 18.05 6.44 10.55
CA LEU A 200 18.82 7.40 9.74
C LEU A 200 17.92 8.29 8.88
N LEU A 201 17.03 7.68 8.09
CA LEU A 201 16.12 8.40 7.19
C LEU A 201 15.07 9.19 7.98
N LEU A 202 14.52 8.61 9.05
CA LEU A 202 13.53 9.27 9.89
C LEU A 202 14.10 10.49 10.60
N VAL A 203 15.30 10.39 11.19
CA VAL A 203 15.93 11.53 11.89
C VAL A 203 16.29 12.63 10.90
N ALA A 204 16.78 12.29 9.71
CA ALA A 204 17.06 13.27 8.66
C ALA A 204 15.79 14.01 8.21
N ASP A 205 14.68 13.27 8.01
CA ASP A 205 13.38 13.85 7.62
C ASP A 205 12.77 14.73 8.71
N VAL A 206 12.78 14.27 9.97
CA VAL A 206 12.32 15.08 11.12
C VAL A 206 13.16 16.34 11.25
N SER A 207 14.49 16.23 11.16
CA SER A 207 15.39 17.39 11.20
C SER A 207 15.07 18.39 10.09
N ASN A 208 14.87 17.91 8.85
CA ASN A 208 14.52 18.74 7.70
C ASN A 208 13.15 19.41 7.89
N THR A 209 12.17 18.68 8.41
CA THR A 209 10.81 19.17 8.67
C THR A 209 10.81 20.25 9.74
N VAL A 210 11.56 20.07 10.83
CA VAL A 210 11.70 21.08 11.89
C VAL A 210 12.30 22.37 11.33
N LEU A 211 13.39 22.28 10.58
CA LEU A 211 14.01 23.45 9.95
C LEU A 211 13.08 24.13 8.95
N SER A 212 12.31 23.35 8.18
CA SER A 212 11.33 23.86 7.22
C SER A 212 10.17 24.59 7.91
N ALA A 213 9.64 24.00 8.98
CA ALA A 213 8.59 24.61 9.78
C ALA A 213 9.05 25.94 10.42
N LEU A 214 10.30 26.00 10.89
CA LEU A 214 10.87 27.26 11.40
C LEU A 214 10.89 28.35 10.34
N LEU A 215 11.22 28.04 9.09
CA LEU A 215 11.21 29.04 8.00
C LEU A 215 9.77 29.39 7.56
N SER A 216 8.91 28.38 7.41
CA SER A 216 7.54 28.54 6.89
C SER A 216 6.58 29.23 7.85
N PHE A 217 6.74 29.04 9.16
CA PHE A 217 5.85 29.61 10.18
C PHE A 217 6.47 30.77 10.95
N SER A 218 7.69 31.20 10.62
CA SER A 218 8.30 32.37 11.28
C SER A 218 7.58 33.67 10.89
N SER A 219 7.19 34.45 11.89
CA SER A 219 6.62 35.80 11.72
C SER A 219 7.68 36.87 11.42
N THR A 220 8.97 36.51 11.47
CA THR A 220 10.10 37.41 11.21
C THR A 220 10.97 36.89 10.08
N VAL A 221 11.59 37.80 9.32
CA VAL A 221 12.55 37.45 8.28
C VAL A 221 13.85 36.98 8.95
N VAL A 222 14.17 35.70 8.81
CA VAL A 222 15.32 35.03 9.44
C VAL A 222 16.64 35.45 8.79
N TYR A 223 16.61 35.80 7.50
CA TYR A 223 17.76 36.22 6.71
C TYR A 223 17.60 37.67 6.20
N PRO A 224 18.02 38.68 6.99
CA PRO A 224 17.93 40.11 6.64
C PRO A 224 18.53 40.52 5.29
N TYR A 225 19.43 39.72 4.73
CA TYR A 225 20.00 39.98 3.40
C TYR A 225 18.90 40.18 2.32
N TYR A 226 17.84 39.37 2.33
CA TYR A 226 16.79 39.44 1.32
C TYR A 226 15.83 40.63 1.49
N THR A 227 15.82 41.32 2.63
CA THR A 227 15.00 42.54 2.78
C THR A 227 15.54 43.71 1.96
N HIS A 228 16.81 43.62 1.53
CA HIS A 228 17.49 44.65 0.74
C HIS A 228 17.44 44.35 -0.77
N MET A 229 16.85 43.22 -1.18
CA MET A 229 16.75 42.80 -2.57
C MET A 229 15.43 43.19 -3.22
N PRO A 230 15.37 43.35 -4.56
CA PRO A 230 14.12 43.66 -5.26
C PRO A 230 13.04 42.58 -5.03
N PRO A 231 11.77 42.95 -4.76
CA PRO A 231 10.69 42.00 -4.48
C PRO A 231 10.19 41.34 -5.78
N LEU A 232 10.93 40.36 -6.28
CA LEU A 232 10.63 39.66 -7.54
C LEU A 232 9.54 38.58 -7.40
N ALA A 233 9.25 38.12 -6.19
CA ALA A 233 8.32 37.01 -5.91
C ALA A 233 7.52 37.23 -4.62
N GLY A 234 6.97 38.43 -4.43
CA GLY A 234 6.21 38.80 -3.23
C GLY A 234 7.06 39.43 -2.13
N SER A 235 6.55 39.39 -0.90
CA SER A 235 7.27 39.90 0.27
C SER A 235 8.39 38.95 0.71
N PRO A 236 9.45 39.42 1.41
CA PRO A 236 10.52 38.55 1.91
C PRO A 236 10.02 37.43 2.85
N LEU A 237 8.91 37.66 3.57
CA LEU A 237 8.28 36.63 4.39
C LEU A 237 7.61 35.55 3.54
N GLU A 238 6.94 35.92 2.44
CA GLU A 238 6.34 34.95 1.51
C GLU A 238 7.41 34.12 0.80
N ASP A 239 8.51 34.74 0.36
CA ASP A 239 9.65 34.04 -0.25
C ASP A 239 10.31 33.06 0.74
N GLN A 240 10.45 33.46 2.01
CA GLN A 240 10.91 32.55 3.08
C GLN A 240 9.93 31.40 3.33
N ALA A 241 8.63 31.68 3.33
CA ALA A 241 7.64 30.64 3.52
C ALA A 241 7.65 29.63 2.37
N ALA A 242 7.77 30.11 1.13
CA ALA A 242 7.92 29.29 -0.06
C ALA A 242 9.21 28.45 -0.03
N ALA A 243 10.33 29.05 0.39
CA ALA A 243 11.60 28.36 0.56
C ALA A 243 11.51 27.21 1.58
N GLY A 244 10.86 27.45 2.73
CA GLY A 244 10.56 26.41 3.71
C GLY A 244 9.68 25.28 3.14
N MET A 245 8.67 25.62 2.33
CA MET A 245 7.80 24.62 1.67
C MET A 245 8.54 23.77 0.62
N ILE A 246 9.46 24.36 -0.14
CA ILE A 246 10.33 23.65 -1.09
C ILE A 246 11.27 22.69 -0.38
N MET A 247 11.79 23.08 0.79
CA MET A 247 12.60 22.20 1.62
C MET A 247 11.76 21.08 2.24
N TRP A 248 10.51 21.37 2.65
CA TRP A 248 9.63 20.41 3.29
C TRP A 248 9.13 19.33 2.33
N VAL A 249 8.31 19.69 1.34
CA VAL A 249 7.52 18.72 0.58
C VAL A 249 8.42 17.84 -0.31
N PRO A 250 9.23 18.40 -1.24
CA PRO A 250 10.24 17.63 -1.96
C PRO A 250 11.24 16.88 -1.07
N GLY A 251 11.70 17.49 0.03
CA GLY A 251 12.67 16.89 0.95
C GLY A 251 12.13 15.62 1.60
N SER A 252 10.94 15.70 2.18
CA SER A 252 10.29 14.55 2.81
C SER A 252 9.97 13.44 1.81
N LEU A 253 9.55 13.76 0.59
CA LEU A 253 9.34 12.75 -0.45
C LEU A 253 10.62 11.96 -0.76
N ILE A 254 11.77 12.63 -0.82
CA ILE A 254 13.06 12.00 -1.11
C ILE A 254 13.55 11.11 0.05
N PHE A 255 13.25 11.45 1.31
CA PHE A 255 13.59 10.59 2.46
C PHE A 255 12.60 9.44 2.66
N LEU A 256 11.30 9.72 2.54
CA LEU A 256 10.23 8.76 2.77
C LEU A 256 10.14 7.72 1.66
N GLY A 257 10.46 8.05 0.40
CA GLY A 257 10.45 7.08 -0.72
C GLY A 257 11.36 5.87 -0.48
N PRO A 258 12.67 6.06 -0.23
CA PRO A 258 13.60 5.01 0.16
C PRO A 258 13.21 4.33 1.47
N LEU A 259 12.67 5.05 2.46
CA LEU A 259 12.21 4.48 3.72
C LEU A 259 11.04 3.51 3.51
N LEU A 260 10.06 3.89 2.71
CA LEU A 260 8.93 3.05 2.31
C LEU A 260 9.43 1.84 1.52
N GLY A 261 10.30 2.05 0.52
CA GLY A 261 10.89 0.96 -0.24
C GLY A 261 11.70 -0.02 0.62
N LEU A 262 12.42 0.51 1.61
CA LEU A 262 13.15 -0.29 2.60
C LEU A 262 12.20 -1.04 3.54
N GLY A 263 11.15 -0.39 4.04
CA GLY A 263 10.12 -1.01 4.87
C GLY A 263 9.45 -2.16 4.13
N VAL A 264 9.03 -1.93 2.88
CA VAL A 264 8.48 -2.96 1.99
C VAL A 264 9.50 -4.08 1.77
N TRP A 265 10.77 -3.78 1.54
CA TRP A 265 11.79 -4.81 1.33
C TRP A 265 12.11 -5.62 2.60
N LEU A 266 12.16 -4.98 3.77
CA LEU A 266 12.43 -5.62 5.05
C LEU A 266 11.26 -6.51 5.47
N LEU A 267 10.03 -6.00 5.32
CA LEU A 267 8.81 -6.72 5.68
C LEU A 267 8.47 -7.81 4.66
N PHE A 268 8.78 -7.61 3.37
CA PHE A 268 8.21 -8.44 2.30
C PHE A 268 9.19 -8.92 1.21
N GLY A 269 10.37 -8.30 1.11
CA GLY A 269 11.36 -8.59 0.07
C GLY A 269 12.12 -9.91 0.24
N GLN A 270 12.01 -10.57 1.40
CA GLN A 270 12.69 -11.85 1.66
C GLN A 270 11.95 -13.07 1.05
N ASP A 271 10.68 -12.92 0.68
CA ASP A 271 9.84 -13.99 0.14
C ASP A 271 9.96 -14.15 -1.40
N ALA A 272 10.39 -13.10 -2.10
CA ALA A 272 10.49 -13.11 -3.56
C ALA A 272 11.58 -14.04 -4.12
N GLN A 273 12.54 -14.46 -3.28
CA GLN A 273 13.61 -15.39 -3.68
C GLN A 273 13.38 -16.84 -3.25
N ARG A 274 12.30 -17.18 -2.53
CA ARG A 274 12.16 -18.50 -1.88
C ARG A 274 11.15 -19.48 -2.50
N VAL A 275 10.34 -19.07 -3.47
CA VAL A 275 9.43 -20.02 -4.16
C VAL A 275 10.14 -20.56 -5.40
N GLU A 276 11.12 -21.44 -5.17
CA GLU A 276 11.59 -22.33 -6.21
C GLU A 276 10.45 -23.34 -6.47
N PRO A 277 10.01 -23.55 -7.72
CA PRO A 277 9.01 -24.58 -8.00
C PRO A 277 9.56 -25.91 -7.48
N LEU A 278 8.74 -26.66 -6.74
CA LEU A 278 9.01 -28.05 -6.35
C LEU A 278 9.26 -28.87 -7.62
N GLN A 279 10.50 -28.87 -8.10
CA GLN A 279 10.97 -29.81 -9.09
C GLN A 279 11.13 -31.16 -8.37
N PRO A 280 10.69 -32.28 -8.98
CA PRO A 280 10.99 -33.59 -8.46
C PRO A 280 12.51 -33.72 -8.27
N PRO A 281 12.98 -34.46 -7.25
CA PRO A 281 14.40 -34.55 -6.95
C PRO A 281 15.12 -35.23 -8.11
N THR A 282 15.68 -34.45 -9.02
CA THR A 282 16.77 -34.92 -9.87
C THR A 282 18.00 -35.07 -8.98
N PRO A 283 18.73 -36.21 -9.02
CA PRO A 283 19.94 -36.38 -8.23
C PRO A 283 21.01 -35.42 -8.75
N ARG A 284 21.08 -34.23 -8.15
CA ARG A 284 22.23 -33.34 -8.33
C ARG A 284 23.34 -33.85 -7.41
N LEU A 285 24.50 -34.14 -7.99
CA LEU A 285 25.74 -34.36 -7.22
C LEU A 285 25.90 -33.19 -6.24
N ALA A 286 25.73 -33.46 -4.95
CA ALA A 286 25.97 -32.48 -3.91
C ALA A 286 27.49 -32.32 -3.74
N LEU A 287 28.05 -31.24 -4.29
CA LEU A 287 29.41 -30.83 -3.97
C LEU A 287 29.48 -30.45 -2.48
N PRO A 288 30.40 -30.99 -1.66
CA PRO A 288 30.36 -30.86 -0.19
C PRO A 288 30.77 -29.48 0.36
N MET A 289 30.91 -28.44 -0.47
CA MET A 289 31.58 -27.18 -0.07
C MET A 289 30.65 -25.96 0.10
N VAL A 290 29.34 -26.18 0.20
CA VAL A 290 28.39 -25.12 0.61
C VAL A 290 27.43 -25.70 1.65
N SER A 291 27.90 -25.77 2.89
CA SER A 291 27.04 -25.92 4.07
C SER A 291 25.93 -24.84 4.07
N PRO A 292 24.73 -25.16 4.60
CA PRO A 292 23.47 -24.56 4.21
C PRO A 292 23.43 -23.07 4.51
N ARG A 293 22.73 -22.30 3.64
CA ARG A 293 22.28 -20.94 3.94
C ARG A 293 21.72 -20.92 5.37
N ARG A 294 22.41 -20.27 6.32
CA ARG A 294 21.82 -19.87 7.60
C ARG A 294 20.54 -19.11 7.26
N ARG A 295 19.39 -19.76 7.48
CA ARG A 295 18.08 -19.16 7.25
C ARG A 295 17.97 -17.99 8.22
N ARG A 296 17.74 -16.79 7.69
CA ARG A 296 17.33 -15.66 8.53
C ARG A 296 16.02 -16.05 9.22
N PRO A 297 15.86 -15.74 10.52
CA PRO A 297 14.56 -15.89 11.17
C PRO A 297 13.54 -15.08 10.36
N VAL A 298 12.50 -15.76 9.88
CA VAL A 298 11.33 -15.07 9.33
C VAL A 298 10.55 -14.62 10.55
N PHE A 299 10.21 -13.33 10.61
CA PHE A 299 9.37 -12.82 11.68
C PHE A 299 8.00 -13.52 11.62
N ASP A 300 7.62 -14.22 12.68
CA ASP A 300 6.29 -14.77 12.86
C ASP A 300 5.56 -13.94 13.93
N LEU A 301 4.34 -13.50 13.61
CA LEU A 301 3.50 -12.76 14.57
C LEU A 301 3.22 -13.61 15.83
N LEU A 302 3.26 -14.94 15.71
CA LEU A 302 3.06 -15.88 16.82
C LEU A 302 4.23 -15.91 17.82
N ASP A 303 5.38 -15.30 17.51
CA ASP A 303 6.52 -15.24 18.43
C ASP A 303 6.44 -14.06 19.40
N LEU A 304 5.42 -13.19 19.27
CA LEU A 304 5.18 -12.10 20.21
C LEU A 304 4.67 -12.64 21.56
N PRO A 305 5.25 -12.23 22.71
CA PRO A 305 5.05 -12.89 24.00
C PRO A 305 3.61 -12.88 24.52
N TRP A 306 2.81 -11.85 24.16
CA TRP A 306 1.40 -11.73 24.57
C TRP A 306 0.44 -12.16 23.46
N LEU A 307 0.62 -11.57 22.26
CA LEU A 307 -0.25 -11.82 21.12
C LEU A 307 -0.13 -13.26 20.61
N GLY A 308 1.09 -13.79 20.54
CA GLY A 308 1.34 -15.17 20.11
C GLY A 308 0.77 -16.19 21.07
N SER A 309 0.90 -15.96 22.38
CA SER A 309 0.29 -16.80 23.42
C SER A 309 -1.24 -16.80 23.31
N LEU A 310 -1.85 -15.61 23.15
CA LEU A 310 -3.28 -15.48 22.94
C LEU A 310 -3.74 -16.23 21.67
N LEU A 311 -3.07 -16.06 20.54
CA LEU A 311 -3.47 -16.69 19.27
C LEU A 311 -3.23 -18.21 19.23
N ARG A 312 -2.24 -18.72 19.97
CA ARG A 312 -2.01 -20.17 20.13
C ARG A 312 -2.98 -20.82 21.12
N TRP A 313 -3.67 -20.04 21.94
CA TRP A 313 -4.64 -20.58 22.87
C TRP A 313 -5.84 -21.18 22.13
N ARG A 314 -6.16 -22.45 22.42
CA ARG A 314 -7.26 -23.19 21.76
C ARG A 314 -8.64 -22.52 21.88
N HIS A 315 -8.84 -21.67 22.89
CA HIS A 315 -10.11 -20.96 23.10
C HIS A 315 -10.07 -19.50 22.62
N ALA A 316 -8.98 -19.05 22.00
CA ALA A 316 -8.85 -17.69 21.50
C ALA A 316 -9.98 -17.30 20.54
N ARG A 317 -10.36 -18.24 19.67
CA ARG A 317 -11.48 -18.05 18.74
C ARG A 317 -12.81 -17.87 19.47
N TRP A 318 -13.08 -18.70 20.48
CA TRP A 318 -14.29 -18.56 21.31
C TRP A 318 -14.31 -17.22 22.06
N LEU A 319 -13.17 -16.79 22.59
CA LEU A 319 -13.04 -15.49 23.25
C LEU A 319 -13.36 -14.32 22.30
N LEU A 320 -12.95 -14.40 21.02
CA LEU A 320 -13.24 -13.38 20.02
C LEU A 320 -14.69 -13.42 19.50
N GLN A 321 -15.28 -14.61 19.37
CA GLN A 321 -16.62 -14.78 18.82
C GLN A 321 -17.73 -14.50 19.84
N THR A 322 -17.52 -14.79 21.12
CA THR A 322 -18.58 -14.68 22.14
C THR A 322 -19.09 -13.24 22.33
N PRO A 323 -18.25 -12.21 22.46
CA PRO A 323 -18.72 -10.83 22.56
C PRO A 323 -19.48 -10.39 21.30
N LEU A 324 -19.02 -10.79 20.11
CA LEU A 324 -19.68 -10.47 18.85
C LEU A 324 -21.02 -11.21 18.69
N LEU A 325 -21.15 -12.42 19.23
CA LEU A 325 -22.41 -13.15 19.26
C LEU A 325 -23.41 -12.48 20.21
N LEU A 326 -22.97 -12.08 21.41
CA LEU A 326 -23.81 -11.34 22.35
C LEU A 326 -24.28 -10.01 21.74
N LEU A 327 -23.37 -9.26 21.11
CA LEU A 327 -23.71 -8.03 20.42
C LEU A 327 -24.70 -8.27 19.28
N ALA A 328 -24.50 -9.32 18.48
CA ALA A 328 -25.44 -9.68 17.42
C ALA A 328 -26.83 -10.06 17.97
N ALA A 329 -26.89 -10.76 19.11
CA ALA A 329 -28.15 -11.12 19.75
C ALA A 329 -28.89 -9.88 20.27
N LEU A 330 -28.19 -8.96 20.95
CA LEU A 330 -28.75 -7.69 21.42
C LEU A 330 -29.25 -6.83 20.26
N MET A 331 -28.47 -6.76 19.18
CA MET A 331 -28.85 -6.06 17.96
C MET A 331 -30.09 -6.68 17.28
N ILE A 332 -30.18 -8.01 17.19
CA ILE A 332 -31.37 -8.68 16.63
C ILE A 332 -32.59 -8.41 17.51
N TRP A 333 -32.44 -8.49 18.83
CA TRP A 333 -33.51 -8.19 19.78
C TRP A 333 -34.01 -6.76 19.61
N ASP A 334 -33.10 -5.79 19.61
CA ASP A 334 -33.43 -4.37 19.44
C ASP A 334 -34.04 -4.08 18.06
N GLY A 335 -33.55 -4.71 17.00
CA GLY A 335 -34.11 -4.54 15.66
C GLY A 335 -35.55 -5.07 15.52
N LEU A 336 -35.94 -6.07 16.32
CA LEU A 336 -37.30 -6.65 16.30
C LEU A 336 -38.26 -5.98 17.28
N ALA A 337 -37.79 -5.61 18.48
CA ALA A 337 -38.63 -5.12 19.57
C ALA A 337 -38.50 -3.61 19.81
N GLY A 338 -37.39 -3.00 19.39
CA GLY A 338 -37.10 -1.59 19.60
C GLY A 338 -37.70 -0.66 18.54
N PRO A 339 -37.39 0.65 18.62
CA PRO A 339 -37.87 1.66 17.69
C PRO A 339 -37.47 1.35 16.25
N GLN A 340 -38.41 1.50 15.30
CA GLN A 340 -38.16 1.27 13.87
C GLN A 340 -37.65 2.52 13.15
N VAL A 341 -36.75 3.24 13.81
CA VAL A 341 -36.04 4.41 13.28
C VAL A 341 -34.56 4.07 13.31
N GLY A 342 -33.93 3.96 12.12
CA GLY A 342 -32.56 3.47 11.96
C GLY A 342 -31.55 4.08 12.94
N PRO A 343 -31.41 5.42 13.00
CA PRO A 343 -30.47 6.09 13.90
C PRO A 343 -30.71 5.89 15.40
N MET A 344 -31.90 5.42 15.80
CA MET A 344 -32.25 5.18 17.22
C MET A 344 -32.10 3.71 17.64
N ASN A 345 -31.77 2.83 16.70
CA ASN A 345 -31.77 1.38 16.90
C ASN A 345 -30.36 0.80 16.69
N LEU A 346 -29.96 -0.16 17.53
CA LEU A 346 -28.67 -0.84 17.43
C LEU A 346 -28.50 -1.53 16.07
N ALA A 347 -29.58 -2.06 15.48
CA ALA A 347 -29.57 -2.68 14.16
C ALA A 347 -29.38 -1.66 13.02
N GLY A 348 -29.80 -0.40 13.19
CA GLY A 348 -29.57 0.65 12.20
C GLY A 348 -28.17 1.26 12.28
N VAL A 349 -27.53 1.25 13.46
CA VAL A 349 -26.21 1.87 13.67
C VAL A 349 -25.06 0.85 13.59
N LEU A 350 -25.10 -0.25 14.35
CA LEU A 350 -23.93 -1.12 14.52
C LEU A 350 -23.44 -1.78 13.22
N PRO A 351 -24.28 -2.43 12.38
CA PRO A 351 -23.80 -3.10 11.18
C PRO A 351 -23.35 -2.14 10.09
N TRP A 352 -24.04 -1.00 9.99
CA TRP A 352 -23.95 -0.11 8.84
C TRP A 352 -22.90 0.99 9.02
N ILE A 353 -22.65 1.44 10.27
CA ILE A 353 -21.64 2.44 10.60
C ILE A 353 -20.39 1.75 11.20
N HIS A 354 -20.54 1.15 12.38
CA HIS A 354 -19.38 0.69 13.17
C HIS A 354 -18.74 -0.57 12.61
N TRP A 355 -19.53 -1.59 12.30
CA TRP A 355 -19.00 -2.85 11.79
C TRP A 355 -18.32 -2.67 10.43
N ARG A 356 -18.96 -1.97 9.48
CA ARG A 356 -18.36 -1.68 8.16
C ARG A 356 -17.08 -0.87 8.27
N GLY A 357 -17.07 0.19 9.09
CA GLY A 357 -15.90 1.02 9.35
C GLY A 357 -14.73 0.25 9.95
N LEU A 358 -14.98 -0.47 11.05
CA LEU A 358 -13.97 -1.30 11.70
C LEU A 358 -13.47 -2.42 10.76
N LEU A 359 -14.38 -3.02 9.99
CA LEU A 359 -14.07 -4.10 9.05
C LEU A 359 -13.08 -3.64 7.97
N ILE A 360 -13.31 -2.49 7.34
CA ILE A 360 -12.42 -2.01 6.29
C ILE A 360 -11.06 -1.57 6.85
N LEU A 361 -11.05 -0.91 8.02
CA LEU A 361 -9.81 -0.49 8.68
C LEU A 361 -8.98 -1.69 9.13
N GLY A 362 -9.61 -2.76 9.60
CA GLY A 362 -8.89 -3.97 10.03
C GLY A 362 -8.19 -4.69 8.87
N PHE A 363 -8.60 -4.54 7.61
CA PHE A 363 -7.87 -5.11 6.47
C PHE A 363 -6.47 -4.50 6.29
N LEU A 364 -6.26 -3.24 6.72
CA LEU A 364 -4.94 -2.61 6.73
C LEU A 364 -3.98 -3.32 7.69
N VAL A 365 -4.51 -3.94 8.75
CA VAL A 365 -3.73 -4.55 9.83
C VAL A 365 -3.58 -6.05 9.64
N ALA A 366 -4.67 -6.80 9.49
CA ALA A 366 -4.64 -8.25 9.39
C ALA A 366 -5.86 -8.75 8.60
N GLY A 367 -5.63 -9.39 7.44
CA GLY A 367 -6.63 -9.69 6.41
C GLY A 367 -7.99 -10.23 6.91
N ASN A 368 -8.24 -11.53 6.81
CA ASN A 368 -9.55 -12.11 7.17
C ASN A 368 -9.78 -12.23 8.70
N VAL A 369 -9.25 -11.31 9.51
CA VAL A 369 -9.36 -11.34 10.98
C VAL A 369 -10.82 -11.29 11.45
N PHE A 370 -11.70 -10.61 10.73
CA PHE A 370 -13.14 -10.62 11.03
C PHE A 370 -13.79 -11.99 10.77
N CYS A 371 -13.23 -12.79 9.86
CA CYS A 371 -13.70 -14.16 9.66
C CYS A 371 -13.30 -15.08 10.83
N LEU A 372 -12.19 -14.79 11.52
CA LEU A 372 -11.78 -15.48 12.75
C LEU A 372 -12.78 -15.20 13.89
N GLY A 373 -13.16 -13.93 14.09
CA GLY A 373 -14.11 -13.50 15.12
C GLY A 373 -15.59 -13.65 14.74
N CYS A 374 -15.91 -14.09 13.52
CA CYS A 374 -17.29 -14.10 13.02
C CYS A 374 -18.23 -14.95 13.90
N PRO A 375 -19.36 -14.38 14.40
CA PRO A 375 -20.28 -15.10 15.29
C PRO A 375 -21.11 -16.17 14.57
N PHE A 376 -21.29 -16.06 13.25
CA PHE A 376 -22.03 -17.05 12.42
C PHE A 376 -21.38 -18.44 12.40
N LEU A 377 -20.13 -18.57 12.86
CA LEU A 377 -19.41 -19.84 12.96
C LEU A 377 -19.74 -20.63 14.25
N ILE A 378 -20.35 -20.01 15.27
CA ILE A 378 -20.76 -20.71 16.49
C ILE A 378 -21.92 -21.69 16.24
N PRO A 379 -23.01 -21.31 15.53
CA PRO A 379 -24.09 -22.23 15.19
C PRO A 379 -23.61 -23.50 14.52
N ARG A 380 -22.51 -23.44 13.78
CA ARG A 380 -21.90 -24.60 13.15
C ARG A 380 -21.27 -25.58 14.14
N SER A 381 -20.58 -25.09 15.16
CA SER A 381 -20.08 -25.94 16.26
C SER A 381 -21.23 -26.64 16.96
N LEU A 382 -22.36 -25.94 17.13
CA LEU A 382 -23.59 -26.50 17.68
C LEU A 382 -24.28 -27.48 16.72
N ALA A 383 -24.34 -27.16 15.42
CA ALA A 383 -24.92 -28.03 14.39
C ALA A 383 -24.19 -29.37 14.33
N ARG A 384 -22.87 -29.38 14.50
CA ARG A 384 -22.08 -30.62 14.52
C ARG A 384 -22.34 -31.50 15.74
N LEU A 385 -22.83 -30.93 16.83
CA LEU A 385 -23.26 -31.70 17.99
C LEU A 385 -24.56 -32.45 17.70
N LEU A 386 -25.42 -31.91 16.83
CA LEU A 386 -26.75 -32.43 16.52
C LEU A 386 -26.79 -33.23 15.21
N TRP A 387 -25.95 -32.87 14.23
CA TRP A 387 -25.91 -33.42 12.89
C TRP A 387 -24.47 -33.69 12.46
N ASN A 388 -24.20 -34.87 11.89
CA ASN A 388 -22.89 -35.22 11.38
C ASN A 388 -22.87 -35.08 9.84
N PRO A 389 -22.42 -33.94 9.28
CA PRO A 389 -22.55 -33.67 7.85
C PRO A 389 -21.71 -34.63 7.00
N THR A 390 -22.37 -35.47 6.19
CA THR A 390 -21.71 -36.42 5.28
C THR A 390 -21.71 -35.95 3.82
N ARG A 391 -22.55 -34.97 3.45
CA ARG A 391 -22.69 -34.53 2.06
C ARG A 391 -21.54 -33.62 1.67
N ARG A 392 -21.04 -33.77 0.44
CA ARG A 392 -20.04 -32.85 -0.13
C ARG A 392 -20.75 -31.78 -0.95
N TRP A 393 -20.19 -30.57 -0.97
CA TRP A 393 -20.72 -29.49 -1.81
C TRP A 393 -20.80 -29.93 -3.28
N PRO A 394 -21.94 -29.71 -3.98
CA PRO A 394 -22.17 -30.19 -5.35
C PRO A 394 -21.09 -29.69 -6.31
N ARG A 395 -20.58 -30.56 -7.19
CA ARG A 395 -19.45 -30.23 -8.08
C ARG A 395 -19.73 -29.03 -8.99
N TRP A 396 -20.94 -28.91 -9.50
CA TRP A 396 -21.37 -27.82 -10.39
C TRP A 396 -21.48 -26.45 -9.67
N LEU A 397 -21.59 -26.44 -8.32
CA LEU A 397 -21.56 -25.24 -7.48
C LEU A 397 -20.18 -24.94 -6.89
N ARG A 398 -19.11 -25.66 -7.26
CA ARG A 398 -17.73 -25.41 -6.76
C ARG A 398 -17.04 -24.27 -7.51
N ASN A 399 -17.77 -23.20 -7.77
CA ASN A 399 -17.30 -21.97 -8.38
C ASN A 399 -17.87 -20.79 -7.59
N LYS A 400 -17.55 -19.56 -8.01
CA LYS A 400 -17.99 -18.34 -7.32
C LYS A 400 -19.20 -17.67 -7.98
N TRP A 401 -19.84 -18.29 -8.98
CA TRP A 401 -21.00 -17.69 -9.65
C TRP A 401 -22.20 -17.47 -8.73
N LEU A 402 -22.48 -18.43 -7.83
CA LEU A 402 -23.51 -18.25 -6.80
C LEU A 402 -23.20 -17.03 -5.92
N ALA A 403 -21.95 -16.90 -5.50
CA ALA A 403 -21.45 -15.77 -4.73
C ALA A 403 -21.57 -14.43 -5.47
N VAL A 404 -21.23 -14.39 -6.77
CA VAL A 404 -21.38 -13.22 -7.63
C VAL A 404 -22.85 -12.77 -7.68
N VAL A 405 -23.77 -13.70 -7.91
CA VAL A 405 -25.22 -13.40 -7.97
C VAL A 405 -25.73 -12.90 -6.62
N LEU A 406 -25.44 -13.62 -5.54
CA LEU A 406 -25.88 -13.23 -4.19
C LEU A 406 -25.34 -11.86 -3.77
N LEU A 407 -24.07 -11.57 -4.09
CA LEU A 407 -23.46 -10.28 -3.78
C LEU A 407 -24.06 -9.15 -4.63
N GLY A 408 -24.27 -9.37 -5.93
CA GLY A 408 -24.89 -8.37 -6.81
C GLY A 408 -26.33 -8.06 -6.37
N LEU A 409 -27.10 -9.09 -6.02
CA LEU A 409 -28.44 -8.95 -5.45
C LEU A 409 -28.40 -8.22 -4.11
N PHE A 410 -27.42 -8.50 -3.26
CA PHE A 410 -27.27 -7.80 -1.97
C PHE A 410 -26.96 -6.31 -2.16
N LEU A 411 -26.04 -5.95 -3.06
CA LEU A 411 -25.70 -4.55 -3.36
C LEU A 411 -26.90 -3.77 -3.92
N TRP A 412 -27.70 -4.40 -4.78
CA TRP A 412 -28.94 -3.81 -5.29
C TRP A 412 -30.01 -3.69 -4.20
N ALA A 413 -30.28 -4.78 -3.46
CA ALA A 413 -31.31 -4.81 -2.43
C ALA A 413 -31.03 -3.83 -1.29
N TYR A 414 -29.75 -3.65 -0.95
CA TYR A 414 -29.27 -2.65 0.03
C TYR A 414 -29.84 -1.26 -0.23
N GLU A 415 -29.88 -0.84 -1.49
CA GLU A 415 -30.46 0.45 -1.88
C GLU A 415 -31.95 0.37 -2.17
N ALA A 416 -32.37 -0.64 -2.92
CA ALA A 416 -33.74 -0.76 -3.38
C ALA A 416 -34.76 -0.81 -2.23
N PHE A 417 -34.37 -1.36 -1.09
CA PHE A 417 -35.21 -1.50 0.09
C PHE A 417 -34.72 -0.67 1.29
N ALA A 418 -33.73 0.21 1.09
CA ALA A 418 -33.11 1.00 2.15
C ALA A 418 -32.81 0.16 3.42
N LEU A 419 -32.11 -0.98 3.25
CA LEU A 419 -31.92 -1.96 4.33
C LEU A 419 -31.27 -1.35 5.58
N TRP A 420 -30.48 -0.29 5.39
CA TRP A 420 -29.81 0.48 6.43
C TRP A 420 -30.75 1.33 7.29
N ASP A 421 -31.92 1.72 6.77
CA ASP A 421 -32.91 2.54 7.49
C ASP A 421 -34.01 1.71 8.16
N SER A 422 -34.06 0.40 7.89
CA SER A 422 -35.03 -0.53 8.48
C SER A 422 -34.37 -1.49 9.48
N PRO A 423 -34.49 -1.23 10.80
CA PRO A 423 -33.99 -2.14 11.83
C PRO A 423 -34.58 -3.54 11.74
N TRP A 424 -35.88 -3.65 11.47
CA TRP A 424 -36.58 -4.93 11.30
C TRP A 424 -35.99 -5.76 10.16
N LEU A 425 -35.77 -5.17 8.97
CA LEU A 425 -35.14 -5.88 7.85
C LEU A 425 -33.71 -6.28 8.19
N THR A 426 -32.96 -5.42 8.87
CA THR A 426 -31.59 -5.72 9.30
C THR A 426 -31.55 -6.92 10.25
N ALA A 427 -32.46 -7.00 11.22
CA ALA A 427 -32.56 -8.13 12.13
C ALA A 427 -32.89 -9.45 11.40
N TRP A 428 -33.83 -9.43 10.45
CA TRP A 428 -34.16 -10.59 9.63
C TRP A 428 -33.02 -11.04 8.73
N ILE A 429 -32.24 -10.10 8.19
CA ILE A 429 -31.03 -10.42 7.44
C ILE A 429 -30.04 -11.16 8.34
N ALA A 430 -29.78 -10.64 9.55
CA ALA A 430 -28.88 -11.28 10.51
C ALA A 430 -29.37 -12.70 10.87
N LEU A 431 -30.67 -12.88 11.14
CA LEU A 431 -31.29 -14.19 11.38
C LEU A 431 -31.14 -15.12 10.17
N ALA A 432 -31.34 -14.62 8.95
CA ALA A 432 -31.17 -15.40 7.73
C ALA A 432 -29.71 -15.84 7.53
N TYR A 433 -28.72 -15.01 7.91
CA TYR A 433 -27.31 -15.41 7.92
C TYR A 433 -27.02 -16.52 8.94
N PHE A 434 -27.54 -16.41 10.17
CA PHE A 434 -27.41 -17.45 11.19
C PHE A 434 -28.07 -18.77 10.74
N ALA A 435 -29.29 -18.71 10.22
CA ALA A 435 -30.01 -19.87 9.71
C ALA A 435 -29.30 -20.48 8.49
N GLY A 436 -28.83 -19.66 7.55
CA GLY A 436 -28.08 -20.11 6.38
C GLY A 436 -26.78 -20.81 6.76
N ALA A 437 -26.03 -20.26 7.71
CA ALA A 437 -24.81 -20.90 8.23
C ALA A 437 -25.14 -22.25 8.91
N LEU A 438 -26.17 -22.29 9.75
CA LEU A 438 -26.62 -23.50 10.43
C LEU A 438 -27.05 -24.60 9.45
N VAL A 439 -27.89 -24.26 8.47
CA VAL A 439 -28.43 -25.21 7.48
C VAL A 439 -27.34 -25.70 6.53
N VAL A 440 -26.54 -24.80 5.95
CA VAL A 440 -25.53 -25.17 4.97
C VAL A 440 -24.41 -25.98 5.61
N ASP A 441 -23.84 -25.53 6.73
CA ASP A 441 -22.73 -26.25 7.37
C ASP A 441 -23.20 -27.45 8.22
N GLY A 442 -24.49 -27.54 8.55
CA GLY A 442 -25.12 -28.74 9.12
C GLY A 442 -25.38 -29.84 8.08
N LEU A 443 -25.61 -29.48 6.82
CA LEU A 443 -25.84 -30.44 5.73
C LEU A 443 -24.54 -30.84 4.99
N PHE A 444 -23.59 -29.93 4.84
CA PHE A 444 -22.39 -30.12 4.01
C PHE A 444 -21.08 -30.13 4.81
N GLN A 445 -20.13 -30.95 4.37
CA GLN A 445 -18.79 -31.07 4.96
C GLN A 445 -17.96 -29.78 4.84
N GLY A 446 -17.15 -29.50 5.86
CA GLY A 446 -16.22 -28.37 5.89
C GLY A 446 -16.91 -27.06 6.28
N ALA A 447 -16.40 -25.94 5.77
CA ALA A 447 -16.98 -24.60 5.92
C ALA A 447 -17.56 -24.13 4.58
N ALA A 448 -18.61 -24.82 4.12
CA ALA A 448 -19.18 -24.63 2.79
C ALA A 448 -19.89 -23.28 2.67
N PHE A 449 -20.58 -22.85 3.73
CA PHE A 449 -21.25 -21.56 3.79
C PHE A 449 -20.26 -20.41 3.57
N CYS A 450 -19.18 -20.36 4.36
CA CYS A 450 -18.15 -19.34 4.22
C CYS A 450 -17.49 -19.36 2.83
N LYS A 451 -17.26 -20.56 2.27
CA LYS A 451 -16.52 -20.71 1.00
C LYS A 451 -17.34 -20.31 -0.23
N TYR A 452 -18.63 -20.64 -0.27
CA TYR A 452 -19.43 -20.55 -1.51
C TYR A 452 -20.68 -19.68 -1.41
N VAL A 453 -21.21 -19.43 -0.21
CA VAL A 453 -22.54 -18.80 -0.03
C VAL A 453 -22.42 -17.41 0.56
N CYS A 454 -21.67 -17.24 1.65
CA CYS A 454 -21.62 -16.01 2.44
C CYS A 454 -21.12 -14.80 1.62
N PRO A 455 -21.96 -13.79 1.32
CA PRO A 455 -21.55 -12.59 0.58
C PRO A 455 -20.54 -11.74 1.35
N ILE A 456 -20.73 -11.58 2.67
CA ILE A 456 -19.77 -10.88 3.55
C ILE A 456 -18.40 -11.58 3.52
N GLY A 457 -18.40 -12.92 3.52
CA GLY A 457 -17.18 -13.70 3.37
C GLY A 457 -16.49 -13.43 2.04
N GLN A 458 -17.23 -13.36 0.93
CA GLN A 458 -16.64 -13.05 -0.39
C GLN A 458 -16.09 -11.63 -0.47
N PHE A 459 -16.78 -10.66 0.12
CA PHE A 459 -16.27 -9.30 0.28
C PHE A 459 -14.92 -9.33 0.99
N ASN A 460 -14.86 -9.92 2.19
CA ASN A 460 -13.64 -10.01 2.99
C ASN A 460 -12.50 -10.73 2.25
N PHE A 461 -12.82 -11.85 1.60
CA PHE A 461 -11.85 -12.64 0.84
C PHE A 461 -11.18 -11.84 -0.26
N VAL A 462 -11.93 -11.07 -1.06
CA VAL A 462 -11.33 -10.27 -2.13
C VAL A 462 -10.52 -9.11 -1.55
N GLN A 463 -11.03 -8.39 -0.54
CA GLN A 463 -10.28 -7.30 0.10
C GLN A 463 -8.99 -7.80 0.79
N SER A 464 -9.00 -9.03 1.31
CA SER A 464 -7.81 -9.63 1.96
C SER A 464 -6.62 -9.86 1.02
N LEU A 465 -6.78 -9.70 -0.30
CA LEU A 465 -5.68 -9.82 -1.27
C LEU A 465 -4.62 -8.72 -1.13
N VAL A 466 -4.97 -7.57 -0.54
CA VAL A 466 -4.01 -6.49 -0.26
C VAL A 466 -3.44 -6.51 1.16
N SER A 467 -3.85 -7.46 2.01
CA SER A 467 -3.42 -7.48 3.41
C SER A 467 -1.92 -7.84 3.57
N PRO A 468 -1.22 -7.28 4.57
CA PRO A 468 0.21 -7.50 4.78
C PRO A 468 0.57 -8.80 5.51
N TRP A 469 -0.40 -9.61 5.93
CA TRP A 469 -0.17 -10.85 6.70
C TRP A 469 -0.92 -12.03 6.12
N GLU A 470 -0.28 -13.20 6.13
CA GLU A 470 -0.86 -14.45 5.65
C GLU A 470 -0.52 -15.62 6.58
N ILE A 471 -1.46 -16.55 6.78
CA ILE A 471 -1.16 -17.86 7.35
C ILE A 471 -0.36 -18.67 6.32
N LYS A 472 0.89 -19.00 6.63
CA LYS A 472 1.82 -19.64 5.69
C LYS A 472 2.75 -20.63 6.39
N VAL A 473 3.26 -21.58 5.60
CA VAL A 473 4.26 -22.54 6.05
C VAL A 473 5.61 -21.84 6.26
N ILE A 474 6.25 -22.09 7.40
CA ILE A 474 7.56 -21.54 7.75
C ILE A 474 8.67 -22.27 6.97
N ASP A 475 8.65 -23.61 6.98
CA ASP A 475 9.59 -24.47 6.27
C ASP A 475 8.91 -25.55 5.41
N HIS A 476 9.09 -25.48 4.10
CA HIS A 476 8.58 -26.50 3.18
C HIS A 476 9.21 -27.88 3.38
N ASP A 477 10.45 -27.97 3.89
CA ASP A 477 11.14 -29.25 4.10
C ASP A 477 10.60 -30.04 5.29
N VAL A 478 10.04 -29.34 6.30
CA VAL A 478 9.31 -29.97 7.40
C VAL A 478 7.98 -30.51 6.86
N CYS A 479 7.28 -29.71 6.04
CA CYS A 479 6.05 -30.15 5.41
C CYS A 479 6.23 -31.33 4.45
N SER A 480 7.35 -31.44 3.73
CA SER A 480 7.60 -32.57 2.82
C SER A 480 7.82 -33.88 3.59
N ARG A 481 8.44 -33.82 4.76
CA ARG A 481 8.71 -34.97 5.64
C ARG A 481 7.54 -35.35 6.57
N CYS A 482 6.62 -34.41 6.85
CA CYS A 482 5.45 -34.65 7.69
C CYS A 482 4.50 -35.71 7.07
N ARG A 483 4.24 -36.81 7.77
CA ARG A 483 3.39 -37.92 7.30
C ARG A 483 1.92 -37.80 7.71
N THR A 484 1.63 -37.17 8.85
CA THR A 484 0.27 -37.13 9.43
C THR A 484 -0.66 -36.17 8.66
N LYS A 485 -0.12 -34.98 8.30
CA LYS A 485 -0.84 -33.88 7.63
C LYS A 485 -2.03 -33.36 8.44
N ASP A 486 -1.87 -33.30 9.75
CA ASP A 486 -2.92 -32.90 10.70
C ASP A 486 -3.44 -31.47 10.46
N CYS A 487 -2.61 -30.57 9.91
CA CYS A 487 -3.02 -29.22 9.54
C CYS A 487 -4.18 -29.15 8.52
N ILE A 488 -4.46 -30.25 7.79
CA ILE A 488 -5.63 -30.37 6.91
C ILE A 488 -6.65 -31.38 7.43
N LYS A 489 -6.19 -32.49 8.02
CA LYS A 489 -7.08 -33.58 8.49
C LYS A 489 -7.72 -33.29 9.84
N GLY A 490 -7.10 -32.47 10.66
CA GLY A 490 -7.36 -32.36 12.09
C GLY A 490 -6.59 -33.40 12.88
N ARG A 491 -6.54 -33.20 14.20
CA ARG A 491 -5.91 -34.09 15.17
C ARG A 491 -6.68 -34.05 16.47
N ASP A 492 -6.98 -35.22 17.03
CA ASP A 492 -7.73 -35.37 18.28
C ASP A 492 -9.06 -34.59 18.24
N ALA A 493 -9.23 -33.58 19.10
CA ALA A 493 -10.41 -32.68 19.12
C ALA A 493 -10.21 -31.37 18.33
N ILE A 494 -9.06 -31.18 17.67
CA ILE A 494 -8.73 -29.96 16.92
C ILE A 494 -9.08 -30.18 15.44
N PRO A 495 -9.98 -29.38 14.86
CA PRO A 495 -10.29 -29.48 13.44
C PRO A 495 -9.06 -29.11 12.58
N GLY A 496 -8.97 -29.70 11.39
CA GLY A 496 -7.98 -29.29 10.38
C GLY A 496 -8.46 -28.09 9.58
N CYS A 497 -7.78 -27.77 8.46
CA CYS A 497 -8.25 -26.72 7.55
C CYS A 497 -9.55 -27.11 6.83
N GLU A 498 -10.67 -26.58 7.31
CA GLU A 498 -12.03 -26.97 6.90
C GLU A 498 -12.44 -26.44 5.52
N LEU A 499 -11.64 -25.54 4.95
CA LEU A 499 -11.73 -25.07 3.57
C LEU A 499 -10.96 -25.97 2.60
N ASN A 500 -10.34 -27.04 3.13
CA ASN A 500 -9.49 -27.99 2.43
C ASN A 500 -8.29 -27.31 1.73
N LEU A 501 -7.66 -26.36 2.41
CA LEU A 501 -6.44 -25.72 1.91
C LEU A 501 -5.23 -26.54 2.31
N TYR A 502 -4.54 -27.07 1.30
CA TYR A 502 -3.24 -27.67 1.45
C TYR A 502 -2.20 -26.60 1.72
N GLN A 503 -1.82 -26.44 2.99
CA GLN A 503 -0.95 -25.37 3.48
C GLN A 503 0.35 -25.18 2.68
N PRO A 504 1.08 -26.23 2.24
CA PRO A 504 2.29 -26.04 1.44
C PRO A 504 2.07 -25.42 0.05
N ARG A 505 0.83 -25.39 -0.45
CA ARG A 505 0.44 -24.70 -1.71
C ARG A 505 -0.58 -23.60 -1.46
N LYS A 506 -0.86 -23.26 -0.20
CA LYS A 506 -1.70 -22.11 0.14
C LYS A 506 -0.91 -20.84 -0.19
N SER A 507 -1.59 -19.89 -0.83
CA SER A 507 -1.02 -18.61 -1.24
C SER A 507 -2.14 -17.56 -1.18
N GLY A 508 -1.89 -16.45 -0.51
CA GLY A 508 -2.88 -15.41 -0.24
C GLY A 508 -3.98 -15.79 0.76
N ASN A 509 -4.90 -14.84 0.95
CA ASN A 509 -6.00 -14.93 1.91
C ASN A 509 -7.38 -15.17 1.28
N LEU A 510 -7.54 -15.10 -0.06
CA LEU A 510 -8.84 -15.19 -0.76
C LEU A 510 -9.71 -16.42 -0.40
N ASP A 511 -9.09 -17.54 -0.03
CA ASP A 511 -9.82 -18.77 0.29
C ASP A 511 -9.60 -19.20 1.75
N CYS A 512 -9.07 -18.32 2.60
CA CYS A 512 -8.71 -18.58 3.99
C CYS A 512 -9.52 -17.72 4.95
N THR A 513 -10.30 -18.35 5.84
CA THR A 513 -11.07 -17.66 6.90
C THR A 513 -10.22 -17.22 8.10
N PHE A 514 -8.90 -17.40 8.04
CA PHE A 514 -7.99 -17.04 9.12
C PHE A 514 -8.31 -17.69 10.48
N CYS A 515 -8.96 -18.86 10.48
CA CYS A 515 -9.46 -19.53 11.69
C CYS A 515 -8.38 -20.13 12.62
N LEU A 516 -7.13 -20.18 12.18
CA LEU A 516 -5.96 -20.73 12.91
C LEU A 516 -6.00 -22.25 13.21
N ASP A 517 -7.05 -22.96 12.82
CA ASP A 517 -7.18 -24.42 13.02
C ASP A 517 -5.95 -25.19 12.49
N CYS A 518 -5.40 -24.78 11.33
CA CYS A 518 -4.21 -25.41 10.75
C CYS A 518 -2.90 -25.14 11.52
N ILE A 519 -2.85 -24.06 12.32
CA ILE A 519 -1.73 -23.74 13.21
C ILE A 519 -1.86 -24.64 14.44
N HIS A 520 -3.03 -24.66 15.08
CA HIS A 520 -3.27 -25.49 16.27
C HIS A 520 -3.16 -26.99 16.01
N ALA A 521 -3.51 -27.46 14.81
CA ALA A 521 -3.40 -28.86 14.44
C ALA A 521 -1.99 -29.28 13.98
N CYS A 522 -1.05 -28.35 13.72
CA CYS A 522 0.27 -28.70 13.21
C CYS A 522 1.14 -29.38 14.28
N PRO A 523 1.64 -30.62 14.09
CA PRO A 523 2.45 -31.31 15.10
C PRO A 523 3.92 -30.81 15.17
N HIS A 524 4.28 -29.83 14.33
CA HIS A 524 5.66 -29.37 14.17
C HIS A 524 5.79 -27.84 14.30
N ASP A 525 4.73 -27.13 14.71
CA ASP A 525 4.70 -25.66 14.82
C ASP A 525 5.24 -24.95 13.57
N ASN A 526 4.94 -25.51 12.39
CA ASN A 526 5.53 -25.10 11.11
C ASN A 526 4.57 -24.27 10.23
N VAL A 527 3.44 -23.86 10.80
CA VAL A 527 2.47 -22.95 10.17
C VAL A 527 2.38 -21.72 11.07
N GLY A 528 2.67 -20.55 10.51
CA GLY A 528 2.75 -19.28 11.24
C GLY A 528 1.95 -18.17 10.55
N ILE A 529 1.91 -17.00 11.18
CA ILE A 529 1.33 -15.78 10.59
C ILE A 529 2.50 -14.90 10.14
N LEU A 530 2.79 -14.96 8.84
CA LEU A 530 3.99 -14.36 8.27
C LEU A 530 3.64 -13.07 7.52
N PRO A 531 4.52 -12.05 7.55
CA PRO A 531 4.35 -10.85 6.76
C PRO A 531 4.56 -11.18 5.28
N VAL A 532 3.66 -10.69 4.42
CA VAL A 532 3.69 -10.86 2.96
C VAL A 532 3.48 -9.52 2.28
N SER A 533 4.13 -9.30 1.13
CA SER A 533 3.97 -8.03 0.40
C SER A 533 2.49 -7.83 0.09
N PRO A 534 1.89 -6.69 0.48
CA PRO A 534 0.58 -6.31 0.02
C PRO A 534 0.46 -6.51 -1.48
N ALA A 535 -0.66 -7.06 -1.91
CA ALA A 535 -1.02 -7.26 -3.31
C ALA A 535 -0.13 -8.23 -4.11
N VAL A 536 0.93 -8.85 -3.55
CA VAL A 536 1.87 -9.69 -4.32
C VAL A 536 1.20 -10.84 -5.06
N GLU A 537 0.09 -11.32 -4.52
CA GLU A 537 -0.69 -12.42 -5.08
C GLU A 537 -1.47 -12.03 -6.33
N LEU A 538 -1.74 -10.73 -6.56
CA LEU A 538 -2.54 -10.27 -7.69
C LEU A 538 -1.85 -10.53 -9.03
N TRP A 539 -0.52 -10.42 -9.09
CA TRP A 539 0.27 -10.59 -10.32
C TRP A 539 1.04 -11.91 -10.40
N ARG A 540 0.81 -12.84 -9.47
CA ARG A 540 1.39 -14.19 -9.51
C ARG A 540 0.34 -15.21 -9.93
N ASP A 541 0.55 -15.84 -11.09
CA ASP A 541 -0.32 -16.93 -11.60
C ASP A 541 0.23 -18.32 -11.22
N SER A 542 0.54 -18.51 -9.94
CA SER A 542 1.02 -19.79 -9.41
C SER A 542 -0.14 -20.77 -9.17
N GLN A 543 0.16 -22.07 -9.14
CA GLN A 543 -0.83 -23.08 -8.79
C GLN A 543 -1.15 -23.01 -7.29
N ARG A 544 -2.35 -22.54 -6.93
CA ARG A 544 -2.79 -22.42 -5.53
C ARG A 544 -3.67 -23.57 -5.09
N SER A 545 -3.62 -23.89 -3.79
CA SER A 545 -4.57 -24.79 -3.17
C SER A 545 -5.99 -24.20 -3.19
N GLY A 546 -7.00 -25.03 -3.49
CA GLY A 546 -8.42 -24.64 -3.50
C GLY A 546 -8.86 -23.88 -4.76
N ILE A 547 -8.02 -22.95 -5.26
CA ILE A 547 -8.34 -22.06 -6.38
C ILE A 547 -7.81 -22.58 -7.72
N GLY A 548 -6.59 -23.09 -7.75
CA GLY A 548 -5.83 -23.32 -8.99
C GLY A 548 -5.08 -22.06 -9.43
N ARG A 549 -5.04 -21.80 -10.74
CA ARG A 549 -4.44 -20.60 -11.35
C ARG A 549 -5.48 -19.51 -11.54
N TRP A 550 -5.08 -18.24 -11.47
CA TRP A 550 -5.95 -17.10 -11.75
C TRP A 550 -6.49 -17.15 -13.18
N SER A 551 -5.61 -17.45 -14.13
CA SER A 551 -5.93 -17.48 -15.56
C SER A 551 -7.04 -18.47 -15.95
N TRP A 552 -7.40 -19.40 -15.07
CA TRP A 552 -8.46 -20.38 -15.31
C TRP A 552 -9.79 -20.04 -14.62
N ARG A 553 -9.82 -18.99 -13.78
CA ARG A 553 -10.92 -18.72 -12.85
C ARG A 553 -11.59 -17.38 -13.15
N VAL A 554 -12.32 -17.35 -14.27
CA VAL A 554 -13.11 -16.17 -14.68
C VAL A 554 -14.16 -15.81 -13.63
N ASP A 555 -14.70 -16.79 -12.91
CA ASP A 555 -15.65 -16.58 -11.82
C ASP A 555 -15.08 -15.69 -10.70
N LEU A 556 -13.80 -15.84 -10.38
CA LEU A 556 -13.11 -14.98 -9.40
C LEU A 556 -12.81 -13.59 -9.96
N ALA A 557 -12.48 -13.50 -11.25
CA ALA A 557 -12.26 -12.22 -11.93
C ALA A 557 -13.54 -11.38 -11.96
N VAL A 558 -14.68 -12.00 -12.28
CA VAL A 558 -15.99 -11.34 -12.27
C VAL A 558 -16.38 -10.92 -10.85
N LEU A 559 -16.13 -11.76 -9.84
CA LEU A 559 -16.34 -11.39 -8.44
C LEU A 559 -15.51 -10.16 -8.02
N ALA A 560 -14.24 -10.10 -8.42
CA ALA A 560 -13.37 -8.96 -8.16
C ALA A 560 -13.89 -7.69 -8.85
N VAL A 561 -14.25 -7.77 -10.14
CA VAL A 561 -14.83 -6.66 -10.91
C VAL A 561 -16.12 -6.16 -10.26
N LEU A 562 -17.03 -7.07 -9.87
CA LEU A 562 -18.27 -6.73 -9.20
C LEU A 562 -18.02 -5.94 -7.91
N LEU A 563 -17.03 -6.32 -7.11
CA LEU A 563 -16.68 -5.62 -5.87
C LEU A 563 -15.98 -4.27 -6.09
N VAL A 564 -15.15 -4.16 -7.13
CA VAL A 564 -14.51 -2.89 -7.50
C VAL A 564 -15.57 -1.90 -7.96
N PHE A 565 -16.37 -2.26 -8.96
CA PHE A 565 -17.44 -1.38 -9.46
C PHE A 565 -18.54 -1.18 -8.42
N GLY A 566 -18.79 -2.18 -7.56
CA GLY A 566 -19.65 -2.06 -6.39
C GLY A 566 -19.19 -0.97 -5.42
N ALA A 567 -17.89 -0.78 -5.22
CA ALA A 567 -17.36 0.31 -4.39
C ALA A 567 -17.75 1.68 -4.94
N PHE A 568 -17.52 1.89 -6.24
CA PHE A 568 -17.84 3.13 -6.93
C PHE A 568 -19.35 3.37 -7.02
N ALA A 569 -20.13 2.33 -7.34
CA ALA A 569 -21.59 2.42 -7.41
C ALA A 569 -22.20 2.75 -6.04
N ASN A 570 -21.70 2.11 -4.98
CA ASN A 570 -22.19 2.34 -3.62
C ASN A 570 -21.91 3.78 -3.17
N ALA A 571 -20.71 4.30 -3.39
CA ALA A 571 -20.38 5.68 -3.04
C ALA A 571 -21.10 6.70 -3.94
N ALA A 572 -21.13 6.48 -5.26
CA ALA A 572 -21.83 7.36 -6.20
C ALA A 572 -23.34 7.41 -5.93
N GLY A 573 -23.96 6.30 -5.53
CA GLY A 573 -25.38 6.25 -5.17
C GLY A 573 -25.76 7.05 -3.92
N MET A 574 -24.79 7.65 -3.21
CA MET A 574 -25.01 8.52 -2.04
C MET A 574 -24.68 9.99 -2.32
N VAL A 575 -24.20 10.30 -3.52
CA VAL A 575 -23.76 11.64 -3.89
C VAL A 575 -24.90 12.43 -4.52
N GLU A 576 -25.08 13.68 -4.09
CA GLU A 576 -26.20 14.55 -4.47
C GLU A 576 -26.42 14.63 -5.99
N PRO A 577 -25.43 14.98 -6.84
CA PRO A 577 -25.58 14.98 -8.29
C PRO A 577 -26.14 13.69 -8.92
N VAL A 578 -25.78 12.52 -8.36
CA VAL A 578 -26.21 11.22 -8.88
C VAL A 578 -27.65 10.94 -8.45
N VAL A 579 -27.97 11.21 -7.18
CA VAL A 579 -29.32 11.07 -6.64
C VAL A 579 -30.29 12.00 -7.37
N GLU A 580 -29.88 13.24 -7.65
CA GLU A 580 -30.67 14.20 -8.41
C GLU A 580 -30.87 13.77 -9.87
N ALA A 581 -29.82 13.25 -10.53
CA ALA A 581 -29.94 12.73 -11.88
C ALA A 581 -30.94 11.56 -11.95
N MET A 582 -30.92 10.67 -10.95
CA MET A 582 -31.87 9.56 -10.85
C MET A 582 -33.32 10.04 -10.66
N SER A 583 -33.55 11.02 -9.77
CA SER A 583 -34.88 11.55 -9.49
C SER A 583 -35.46 12.38 -10.66
N ARG A 584 -34.60 13.08 -11.41
CA ARG A 584 -34.98 13.78 -12.65
C ARG A 584 -35.38 12.83 -13.77
N TRP A 585 -34.80 11.63 -13.83
CA TRP A 585 -35.10 10.65 -14.88
C TRP A 585 -36.45 9.95 -14.67
N THR A 586 -36.78 9.56 -13.45
CA THR A 586 -38.05 8.92 -13.12
C THR A 586 -38.47 9.20 -11.69
N SER A 587 -39.78 9.36 -11.46
CA SER A 587 -40.37 9.46 -10.12
C SER A 587 -40.41 8.12 -9.37
N ASN A 588 -40.26 6.99 -10.07
CA ASN A 588 -40.23 5.67 -9.45
C ASN A 588 -38.81 5.35 -8.93
N GLN A 589 -38.59 5.55 -7.63
CA GLN A 589 -37.29 5.33 -6.99
C GLN A 589 -36.74 3.91 -7.18
N LEU A 590 -37.58 2.89 -7.07
CA LEU A 590 -37.15 1.50 -7.26
C LEU A 590 -36.65 1.26 -8.68
N LEU A 591 -37.33 1.83 -9.69
CA LEU A 591 -36.90 1.75 -11.08
C LEU A 591 -35.58 2.50 -11.30
N ALA A 592 -35.46 3.72 -10.74
CA ALA A 592 -34.24 4.53 -10.83
C ALA A 592 -33.01 3.79 -10.27
N VAL A 593 -33.12 3.28 -9.04
CA VAL A 593 -32.07 2.52 -8.36
C VAL A 593 -31.75 1.22 -9.12
N THR A 594 -32.77 0.51 -9.59
CA THR A 594 -32.56 -0.75 -10.33
C THR A 594 -31.80 -0.52 -11.63
N VAL A 595 -32.19 0.48 -12.43
CA VAL A 595 -31.48 0.80 -13.66
C VAL A 595 -30.06 1.28 -13.38
N PHE A 596 -29.87 2.16 -12.38
CA PHE A 596 -28.54 2.61 -11.98
C PHE A 596 -27.61 1.44 -11.60
N TYR A 597 -28.06 0.51 -10.75
CA TYR A 597 -27.25 -0.63 -10.33
C TYR A 597 -27.03 -1.66 -11.45
N ILE A 598 -28.00 -1.89 -12.34
CA ILE A 598 -27.77 -2.73 -13.54
C ILE A 598 -26.69 -2.10 -14.43
N MET A 599 -26.76 -0.79 -14.65
CA MET A 599 -25.76 -0.08 -15.44
C MET A 599 -24.38 -0.10 -14.77
N ALA A 600 -24.31 0.18 -13.47
CA ALA A 600 -23.06 0.31 -12.74
C ALA A 600 -22.40 -1.04 -12.40
N LEU A 601 -23.18 -2.10 -12.14
CA LEU A 601 -22.65 -3.41 -11.73
C LEU A 601 -22.57 -4.45 -12.86
N VAL A 602 -23.31 -4.25 -13.96
CA VAL A 602 -23.37 -5.23 -15.06
C VAL A 602 -22.95 -4.61 -16.38
N ALA A 603 -23.68 -3.61 -16.89
CA ALA A 603 -23.49 -3.13 -18.25
C ALA A 603 -22.15 -2.41 -18.45
N ALA A 604 -21.84 -1.41 -17.61
CA ALA A 604 -20.59 -0.65 -17.71
C ALA A 604 -19.35 -1.51 -17.41
N PRO A 605 -19.30 -2.33 -16.35
CA PRO A 605 -18.15 -3.20 -16.10
C PRO A 605 -17.93 -4.19 -17.24
N LEU A 606 -19.00 -4.81 -17.77
CA LEU A 606 -18.88 -5.73 -18.90
C LEU A 606 -18.29 -5.04 -20.13
N ALA A 607 -18.81 -3.86 -20.50
CA ALA A 607 -18.34 -3.11 -21.66
C ALA A 607 -16.88 -2.66 -21.51
N LEU A 608 -16.53 -2.06 -20.37
CA LEU A 608 -15.20 -1.52 -20.10
C LEU A 608 -14.15 -2.63 -20.03
N VAL A 609 -14.42 -3.67 -19.23
CA VAL A 609 -13.46 -4.74 -19.00
C VAL A 609 -13.31 -5.63 -20.25
N ALA A 610 -14.39 -5.90 -20.99
CA ALA A 610 -14.29 -6.59 -22.28
C ALA A 610 -13.53 -5.75 -23.32
N GLY A 611 -13.78 -4.44 -23.38
CA GLY A 611 -13.04 -3.49 -24.23
C GLY A 611 -11.55 -3.50 -23.93
N CYS A 612 -11.15 -3.35 -22.67
CA CYS A 612 -9.74 -3.41 -22.24
C CYS A 612 -9.09 -4.77 -22.57
N THR A 613 -9.83 -5.87 -22.41
CA THR A 613 -9.37 -7.22 -22.75
C THR A 613 -9.09 -7.36 -24.24
N VAL A 614 -10.04 -6.92 -25.10
CA VAL A 614 -9.91 -7.01 -26.56
C VAL A 614 -8.78 -6.10 -27.06
N LEU A 615 -8.73 -4.85 -26.61
CA LEU A 615 -7.67 -3.89 -27.00
C LEU A 615 -6.29 -4.37 -26.55
N GLY A 616 -6.14 -4.77 -25.28
CA GLY A 616 -4.86 -5.22 -24.75
C GLY A 616 -4.35 -6.47 -25.46
N LYS A 617 -5.24 -7.43 -25.75
CA LYS A 617 -4.92 -8.64 -26.51
C LYS A 617 -4.50 -8.34 -27.96
N THR A 618 -5.27 -7.50 -28.66
CA THR A 618 -5.03 -7.19 -30.09
C THR A 618 -3.78 -6.33 -30.28
N TRP A 619 -3.59 -5.28 -29.48
CA TRP A 619 -2.44 -4.37 -29.60
C TRP A 619 -1.11 -5.04 -29.24
N ALA A 620 -1.11 -5.94 -28.26
CA ALA A 620 0.08 -6.67 -27.85
C ALA A 620 0.31 -7.99 -28.61
N GLY A 621 -0.69 -8.49 -29.35
CA GLY A 621 -0.63 -9.76 -30.07
C GLY A 621 -0.54 -10.97 -29.14
N LEU A 622 -1.36 -11.00 -28.08
CA LEU A 622 -1.31 -12.09 -27.09
C LEU A 622 -1.95 -13.37 -27.64
N ALA A 623 -1.24 -14.50 -27.53
CA ALA A 623 -1.73 -15.82 -27.90
C ALA A 623 -2.72 -16.42 -26.88
N GLU A 624 -2.84 -15.82 -25.69
CA GLU A 624 -3.72 -16.30 -24.62
C GLU A 624 -5.21 -16.09 -24.94
N THR A 625 -6.09 -16.92 -24.36
CA THR A 625 -7.54 -16.76 -24.53
C THR A 625 -8.02 -15.45 -23.90
N SER A 626 -9.08 -14.84 -24.44
CA SER A 626 -9.60 -13.58 -23.89
C SER A 626 -10.02 -13.73 -22.42
N SER A 627 -10.56 -14.89 -22.05
CA SER A 627 -10.87 -15.25 -20.67
C SER A 627 -9.62 -15.31 -19.76
N GLY A 628 -8.49 -15.78 -20.27
CA GLY A 628 -7.23 -15.81 -19.52
C GLY A 628 -6.67 -14.41 -19.29
N VAL A 629 -6.69 -13.56 -20.34
CA VAL A 629 -6.28 -12.14 -20.24
C VAL A 629 -7.18 -11.41 -19.23
N LEU A 630 -8.50 -11.54 -19.38
CA LEU A 630 -9.50 -11.01 -18.45
C LEU A 630 -9.19 -11.44 -17.02
N ALA A 631 -9.02 -12.74 -16.78
CA ALA A 631 -8.88 -13.27 -15.44
C ALA A 631 -7.58 -12.83 -14.75
N ARG A 632 -6.52 -12.53 -15.51
CA ARG A 632 -5.27 -11.97 -14.97
C ARG A 632 -5.43 -10.48 -14.64
N PHE A 633 -5.83 -9.67 -15.62
CA PHE A 633 -5.82 -8.22 -15.46
C PHE A 633 -6.98 -7.69 -14.61
N ALA A 634 -8.14 -8.36 -14.55
CA ALA A 634 -9.23 -7.98 -13.66
C ALA A 634 -8.79 -7.94 -12.19
N MET A 635 -7.89 -8.83 -11.78
CA MET A 635 -7.35 -8.85 -10.41
C MET A 635 -6.49 -7.61 -10.09
N ALA A 636 -5.93 -6.94 -11.11
CA ALA A 636 -5.17 -5.71 -10.92
C ALA A 636 -6.04 -4.53 -10.47
N LEU A 637 -7.35 -4.57 -10.71
CA LEU A 637 -8.30 -3.53 -10.28
C LEU A 637 -8.61 -3.57 -8.77
N VAL A 638 -8.32 -4.69 -8.10
CA VAL A 638 -8.69 -4.91 -6.70
C VAL A 638 -8.15 -3.84 -5.75
N PRO A 639 -6.87 -3.44 -5.78
CA PRO A 639 -6.35 -2.43 -4.86
C PRO A 639 -7.04 -1.08 -4.98
N LEU A 640 -7.41 -0.66 -6.19
CA LEU A 640 -8.18 0.57 -6.40
C LEU A 640 -9.59 0.46 -5.83
N GLY A 641 -10.25 -0.69 -6.01
CA GLY A 641 -11.53 -0.97 -5.36
C GLY A 641 -11.45 -0.98 -3.83
N VAL A 642 -10.39 -1.58 -3.25
CA VAL A 642 -10.13 -1.52 -1.80
C VAL A 642 -9.95 -0.07 -1.35
N GLY A 643 -9.19 0.72 -2.12
CA GLY A 643 -9.00 2.15 -1.87
C GLY A 643 -10.33 2.90 -1.80
N MET A 644 -11.23 2.68 -2.77
CA MET A 644 -12.55 3.30 -2.78
C MET A 644 -13.42 2.87 -1.59
N TRP A 645 -13.41 1.59 -1.22
CA TRP A 645 -14.11 1.12 -0.01
C TRP A 645 -13.55 1.73 1.27
N LEU A 646 -12.21 1.83 1.39
CA LEU A 646 -11.54 2.47 2.51
C LEU A 646 -11.94 3.94 2.62
N THR A 647 -11.89 4.68 1.53
CA THR A 647 -12.30 6.07 1.44
C THR A 647 -13.76 6.23 1.89
N HIS A 648 -14.68 5.52 1.25
CA HIS A 648 -16.12 5.69 1.51
C HIS A 648 -16.55 5.23 2.91
N TYR A 649 -16.09 4.08 3.39
CA TYR A 649 -16.51 3.58 4.71
C TYR A 649 -15.78 4.29 5.86
N SER A 650 -14.55 4.76 5.66
CA SER A 650 -13.87 5.59 6.66
C SER A 650 -14.54 6.95 6.79
N PHE A 651 -15.03 7.54 5.70
CA PHE A 651 -15.84 8.75 5.74
C PHE A 651 -17.03 8.60 6.70
N HIS A 652 -17.88 7.60 6.46
CA HIS A 652 -19.06 7.35 7.29
C HIS A 652 -18.68 7.04 8.73
N PHE A 653 -17.69 6.17 8.96
CA PHE A 653 -17.29 5.79 10.30
C PHE A 653 -16.70 6.96 11.11
N LEU A 654 -15.77 7.73 10.54
CA LEU A 654 -15.07 8.79 11.26
C LEU A 654 -15.96 10.02 11.50
N THR A 655 -16.92 10.30 10.61
CA THR A 655 -17.88 11.39 10.78
C THR A 655 -19.04 11.04 11.70
N SER A 656 -19.34 9.76 11.93
CA SER A 656 -20.50 9.32 12.71
C SER A 656 -20.20 8.32 13.84
N TYR A 657 -18.93 8.17 14.23
CA TYR A 657 -18.50 7.22 15.27
C TYR A 657 -19.26 7.36 16.60
N GLU A 658 -19.68 8.58 16.97
CA GLU A 658 -20.37 8.87 18.24
C GLU A 658 -21.83 8.41 18.27
N THR A 659 -22.41 8.03 17.12
CA THR A 659 -23.82 7.56 17.03
C THR A 659 -24.11 6.33 17.89
N ILE A 660 -23.09 5.56 18.29
CA ILE A 660 -23.25 4.43 19.22
C ILE A 660 -23.66 4.87 20.63
N ILE A 661 -23.25 6.07 21.06
CA ILE A 661 -23.48 6.58 22.42
C ILE A 661 -24.97 6.73 22.71
N PRO A 662 -25.74 7.57 21.98
CA PRO A 662 -27.15 7.78 22.29
C PRO A 662 -27.99 6.53 22.07
N VAL A 663 -27.62 5.68 21.10
CA VAL A 663 -28.33 4.41 20.87
C VAL A 663 -28.09 3.42 22.01
N ALA A 664 -26.87 3.34 22.55
CA ALA A 664 -26.56 2.52 23.71
C ALA A 664 -27.23 3.06 24.98
N GLU A 665 -27.20 4.37 25.22
CA GLU A 665 -27.90 5.02 26.33
C GLU A 665 -29.40 4.66 26.30
N ARG A 666 -30.05 4.87 25.15
CA ARG A 666 -31.45 4.52 24.95
C ARG A 666 -31.70 3.03 25.20
N PHE A 667 -30.91 2.13 24.61
CA PHE A 667 -31.09 0.69 24.80
C PHE A 667 -30.96 0.27 26.26
N LEU A 668 -29.97 0.82 26.98
CA LEU A 668 -29.75 0.53 28.40
C LEU A 668 -30.88 1.10 29.27
N ALA A 669 -31.40 2.30 28.95
CA ALA A 669 -32.51 2.93 29.65
C ALA A 669 -33.81 2.12 29.47
N ASP A 670 -34.13 1.68 28.25
CA ASP A 670 -35.31 0.84 27.95
C ASP A 670 -35.32 -0.47 28.76
N HIS A 671 -34.15 -0.96 29.16
CA HIS A 671 -33.98 -2.19 29.95
C HIS A 671 -33.70 -1.93 31.44
N GLY A 672 -33.82 -0.69 31.92
CA GLY A 672 -33.63 -0.33 33.33
C GLY A 672 -32.20 -0.49 33.85
N LEU A 673 -31.20 -0.51 32.96
CA LEU A 673 -29.78 -0.69 33.31
C LEU A 673 -29.08 0.63 33.67
N ILE A 674 -29.64 1.76 33.23
CA ILE A 674 -29.21 3.11 33.61
C ILE A 674 -30.43 3.92 34.05
N SER A 675 -30.22 4.91 34.93
CA SER A 675 -31.27 5.86 35.34
C SER A 675 -31.75 6.68 34.14
N ASP A 676 -32.98 7.24 34.21
CA ASP A 676 -33.64 8.08 33.20
C ASP A 676 -32.81 9.31 32.76
N THR A 677 -31.72 9.09 32.03
CA THR A 677 -30.95 10.11 31.34
C THR A 677 -31.52 10.23 29.93
N THR A 678 -31.91 11.44 29.53
CA THR A 678 -32.27 11.73 28.13
C THR A 678 -31.08 11.36 27.23
N PRO A 679 -31.24 10.42 26.26
CA PRO A 679 -30.14 10.07 25.38
C PRO A 679 -29.60 11.30 24.65
N THR A 680 -28.29 11.35 24.49
CA THR A 680 -27.55 12.47 23.91
C THR A 680 -27.69 12.52 22.38
N TRP A 681 -28.91 12.66 21.87
CA TRP A 681 -29.21 12.58 20.43
C TRP A 681 -28.46 13.60 19.56
N ILE A 682 -27.92 14.68 20.15
CA ILE A 682 -27.02 15.61 19.45
C ILE A 682 -25.76 14.92 18.89
N SER A 683 -25.28 13.87 19.55
CA SER A 683 -24.16 13.03 19.10
C SER A 683 -24.56 12.03 18.01
N SER A 684 -25.85 11.97 17.65
CA SER A 684 -26.36 11.16 16.54
C SER A 684 -26.23 11.87 15.18
N CYS A 685 -25.80 13.14 15.15
CA CYS A 685 -25.54 13.90 13.94
C CYS A 685 -24.09 13.73 13.45
N CYS A 686 -23.86 13.93 12.15
CA CYS A 686 -22.52 13.82 11.57
C CYS A 686 -21.62 14.99 11.98
N LYS A 687 -20.38 14.67 12.36
CA LYS A 687 -19.32 15.67 12.58
C LYS A 687 -18.93 16.35 11.26
N PRO A 688 -18.53 17.63 11.31
CA PRO A 688 -18.09 18.34 10.10
C PRO A 688 -16.86 17.66 9.48
N VAL A 689 -16.84 17.62 8.16
CA VAL A 689 -15.71 17.07 7.39
C VAL A 689 -14.49 17.96 7.61
N THR A 690 -13.42 17.38 8.15
CA THR A 690 -12.16 18.10 8.36
C THR A 690 -11.26 17.96 7.13
N ALA A 691 -10.38 18.94 6.88
CA ALA A 691 -9.39 18.85 5.80
C ALA A 691 -8.52 17.58 5.90
N ASN A 692 -8.21 17.14 7.12
CA ASN A 692 -7.43 15.93 7.37
C ASN A 692 -8.14 14.66 6.89
N LEU A 693 -9.48 14.59 6.99
CA LEU A 693 -10.25 13.43 6.52
C LEU A 693 -10.20 13.34 4.99
N LEU A 694 -10.39 14.47 4.29
CA LEU A 694 -10.27 14.53 2.83
C LEU A 694 -8.87 14.11 2.36
N HIS A 695 -7.81 14.56 3.04
CA HIS A 695 -6.44 14.16 2.71
C HIS A 695 -6.24 12.65 2.89
N LEU A 696 -6.78 12.07 3.97
CA LEU A 696 -6.71 10.63 4.21
C LEU A 696 -7.45 9.82 3.14
N GLU A 697 -8.63 10.28 2.71
CA GLU A 697 -9.42 9.66 1.65
C GLU A 697 -8.71 9.66 0.31
N LEU A 698 -8.05 10.77 -0.04
CA LEU A 698 -7.23 10.87 -1.24
C LEU A 698 -6.01 9.95 -1.16
N ILE A 699 -5.34 9.86 -0.01
CA ILE A 699 -4.22 8.93 0.20
C ILE A 699 -4.67 7.48 -0.03
N PHE A 700 -5.84 7.07 0.48
CA PHE A 700 -6.35 5.72 0.25
C PHE A 700 -6.60 5.42 -1.23
N LEU A 701 -7.19 6.37 -1.97
CA LEU A 701 -7.40 6.24 -3.43
C LEU A 701 -6.07 6.21 -4.20
N GLU A 702 -5.12 7.08 -3.85
CA GLU A 702 -3.81 7.16 -4.49
C GLU A 702 -2.99 5.89 -4.29
N VAL A 703 -2.94 5.37 -3.06
CA VAL A 703 -2.27 4.08 -2.77
C VAL A 703 -2.94 2.94 -3.54
N GLY A 704 -4.28 2.94 -3.62
CA GLY A 704 -5.05 1.99 -4.41
C GLY A 704 -4.70 2.05 -5.91
N LEU A 705 -4.61 3.25 -6.49
CA LEU A 705 -4.21 3.46 -7.88
C LEU A 705 -2.77 2.98 -8.13
N LEU A 706 -1.81 3.41 -7.31
CA LEU A 706 -0.40 3.06 -7.47
C LEU A 706 -0.16 1.55 -7.40
N LEU A 707 -0.83 0.85 -6.47
CA LEU A 707 -0.76 -0.60 -6.36
C LEU A 707 -1.41 -1.30 -7.56
N SER A 708 -2.52 -0.77 -8.09
CA SER A 708 -3.20 -1.30 -9.29
C SER A 708 -2.33 -1.16 -10.54
N LEU A 709 -1.77 0.04 -10.77
CA LEU A 709 -0.85 0.30 -11.88
C LEU A 709 0.40 -0.58 -11.80
N TYR A 710 0.93 -0.77 -10.58
CA TYR A 710 2.04 -1.68 -10.35
C TYR A 710 1.67 -3.14 -10.65
N ALA A 711 0.49 -3.59 -10.22
CA ALA A 711 -0.01 -4.93 -10.53
C ALA A 711 -0.15 -5.13 -12.05
N THR A 712 -0.76 -4.18 -12.75
CA THR A 712 -0.92 -4.18 -14.22
C THR A 712 0.44 -4.21 -14.92
N TYR A 713 1.41 -3.42 -14.48
CA TYR A 713 2.79 -3.47 -14.99
C TYR A 713 3.44 -4.85 -14.81
N ARG A 714 3.32 -5.43 -13.62
CA ARG A 714 3.90 -6.75 -13.29
C ARG A 714 3.25 -7.88 -14.07
N ILE A 715 1.93 -7.84 -14.26
CA ILE A 715 1.18 -8.80 -15.09
C ILE A 715 1.63 -8.67 -16.55
N ALA A 716 1.60 -7.46 -17.11
CA ALA A 716 1.91 -7.23 -18.52
C ALA A 716 3.35 -7.67 -18.88
N THR A 717 4.32 -7.33 -18.04
CA THR A 717 5.74 -7.72 -18.23
C THR A 717 5.98 -9.22 -18.08
N SER A 718 5.11 -9.94 -17.37
CA SER A 718 5.22 -11.40 -17.22
C SER A 718 4.73 -12.18 -18.44
N ILE A 719 3.87 -11.58 -19.27
CA ILE A 719 3.19 -12.27 -20.39
C ILE A 719 3.82 -11.91 -21.74
N THR A 720 4.26 -10.66 -21.94
CA THR A 720 4.75 -10.20 -23.25
C THR A 720 5.85 -9.15 -23.14
N PRO A 721 6.83 -9.13 -24.07
CA PRO A 721 7.77 -8.01 -24.18
C PRO A 721 7.09 -6.69 -24.61
N ARG A 722 5.92 -6.76 -25.27
CA ARG A 722 5.10 -5.59 -25.63
C ARG A 722 4.17 -5.17 -24.48
N TRP A 723 4.70 -5.19 -23.26
CA TRP A 723 3.94 -5.03 -22.02
C TRP A 723 3.17 -3.70 -21.97
N VAL A 724 3.73 -2.61 -22.53
CA VAL A 724 3.03 -1.32 -22.60
C VAL A 724 1.71 -1.45 -23.35
N ARG A 725 1.69 -2.12 -24.50
CA ARG A 725 0.49 -2.29 -25.31
C ARG A 725 -0.55 -3.19 -24.64
N ALA A 726 -0.10 -4.18 -23.88
CA ALA A 726 -1.00 -5.07 -23.15
C ALA A 726 -1.61 -4.38 -21.92
N GLY A 727 -0.82 -3.60 -21.19
CA GLY A 727 -1.23 -2.96 -19.94
C GLY A 727 -1.93 -1.62 -20.12
N LEU A 728 -1.65 -0.86 -21.19
CA LEU A 728 -2.15 0.52 -21.36
C LEU A 728 -3.68 0.63 -21.29
N PRO A 729 -4.50 -0.24 -21.93
CA PRO A 729 -5.96 -0.14 -21.79
C PRO A 729 -6.46 -0.35 -20.36
N TRP A 730 -5.78 -1.19 -19.57
CA TRP A 730 -6.13 -1.45 -18.17
C TRP A 730 -5.67 -0.32 -17.26
N ALA A 731 -4.45 0.19 -17.46
CA ALA A 731 -3.96 1.37 -16.74
C ALA A 731 -4.84 2.61 -17.02
N ALA A 732 -5.34 2.77 -18.25
CA ALA A 732 -6.27 3.84 -18.59
C ALA A 732 -7.59 3.70 -17.80
N LEU A 733 -8.15 2.48 -17.74
CA LEU A 733 -9.35 2.21 -16.93
C LEU A 733 -9.12 2.50 -15.44
N GLU A 734 -7.99 2.08 -14.88
CA GLU A 734 -7.61 2.36 -13.49
C GLU A 734 -7.53 3.86 -13.21
N VAL A 735 -6.89 4.64 -14.10
CA VAL A 735 -6.81 6.10 -13.98
C VAL A 735 -8.19 6.74 -14.12
N SER A 736 -9.03 6.28 -15.06
CA SER A 736 -10.41 6.79 -15.21
C SER A 736 -11.26 6.53 -13.97
N LEU A 737 -11.17 5.34 -13.38
CA LEU A 737 -11.85 5.00 -12.12
C LEU A 737 -11.31 5.84 -10.96
N PHE A 738 -10.00 6.08 -10.88
CA PHE A 738 -9.42 6.97 -9.88
C PHE A 738 -9.96 8.40 -10.01
N VAL A 739 -9.99 8.97 -11.22
CA VAL A 739 -10.56 10.32 -11.46
C VAL A 739 -12.03 10.37 -11.06
N LEU A 740 -12.80 9.32 -11.37
CA LEU A 740 -14.19 9.19 -10.91
C LEU A 740 -14.29 9.15 -9.38
N GLY A 741 -13.40 8.39 -8.71
CA GLY A 741 -13.34 8.30 -7.26
C GLY A 741 -13.02 9.64 -6.60
N VAL A 742 -12.04 10.38 -7.13
CA VAL A 742 -11.72 11.74 -6.69
C VAL A 742 -12.95 12.63 -6.87
N TRP A 743 -13.61 12.61 -8.03
CA TRP A 743 -14.82 13.40 -8.25
C TRP A 743 -15.91 13.08 -7.21
N ILE A 744 -16.19 11.80 -6.92
CA ILE A 744 -17.16 11.34 -5.93
C ILE A 744 -16.85 11.92 -4.53
N VAL A 745 -15.58 11.86 -4.10
CA VAL A 745 -15.14 12.32 -2.78
C VAL A 745 -15.36 13.83 -2.58
N TYR A 746 -15.27 14.62 -3.65
CA TYR A 746 -15.51 16.06 -3.58
C TYR A 746 -16.99 16.46 -3.64
N GLN A 747 -17.91 15.52 -3.83
CA GLN A 747 -19.33 15.85 -3.88
C GLN A 747 -20.01 15.79 -2.50
N PRO A 748 -21.09 16.56 -2.28
CA PRO A 748 -21.94 16.39 -1.11
C PRO A 748 -22.50 14.96 -1.06
N MET A 749 -22.30 14.29 0.07
CA MET A 749 -22.69 12.89 0.26
C MET A 749 -23.74 12.78 1.36
N GLN A 750 -24.80 12.03 1.07
CA GLN A 750 -25.87 11.72 2.03
C GLN A 750 -25.37 10.76 3.11
N MET A 751 -25.60 11.14 4.37
CA MET A 751 -25.27 10.29 5.51
C MET A 751 -26.36 9.27 5.80
N ARG A 752 -25.96 8.03 6.06
CA ARG A 752 -26.85 6.89 6.35
C ARG A 752 -26.71 6.44 7.80
N GLY A 753 -27.83 6.11 8.43
CA GLY A 753 -27.85 5.65 9.83
C GLY A 753 -27.58 6.76 10.86
N VAL A 754 -27.70 8.03 10.47
CA VAL A 754 -27.57 9.20 11.35
C VAL A 754 -28.87 9.99 11.38
N MET A 755 -29.12 10.78 12.43
CA MET A 755 -30.23 11.74 12.41
C MET A 755 -29.83 12.95 11.57
N GLN A 756 -30.72 13.34 10.65
CA GLN A 756 -30.55 14.49 9.76
C GLN A 756 -31.22 15.75 10.33
#